data_AF-A0AAD7XET8-F1
#
_entry.id   AF-A0AAD7XET8-F1
#
_cell.length_a   1.000
_cell.length_b   1.000
_cell.length_c   1.000
_cell.angle_alpha   90.00
_cell.angle_beta   90.00
_cell.angle_gamma   90.00
#
_symmetry.space_group_name_H-M   'P 1'
#
loop_
_entity.id
_entity.type
_entity.pdbx_description
1 polymer ?
#
loop_
_entity_poly.entity_id
_entity_poly.type
_entity_poly.pdbx_seq_one_letter_code
_entity_poly.pdbx_strand_id
1 'polypeptide(L)'
;MLTDVPKMTLRPAGMLQKPDIVRTLCRHLSAGPLPSEDEYTKHDSAILKERRQRQKDLLQVAVLCRSTSEIALDELWRSIDDFTHILYVFQAYDRGKNMFTDELTDVDKARYDVYASRVRELRVGKIEDVHATVWFAFLTHGGPQRPLLPNLERMAGFKINSNSLCYIMLFSPTVRQLELQVESQVEPGVARMVVNAAKPALASVLRLSISDKSSVTPSAIPFWELKQLQQLHIASPMHFTDTIIRPLATFAHLVHLELQIHSIPEPGGTEAQPGFRGLRSLSLKGSLRHVCAFMVATKPPALELLNIETTHLCPGDAGGRNSFERLQGTLPPSLRTFSATLSCENMHGYGSCDQFPNSSALLAPLLTAENLQRISIAIDDQDYLLTDTTLAEVQDTWPQLVQFKVSTPKPHVVENQRQHWHPPVVIVPIKVGRGSRSEYRRPTPPKPPSIKTLAIFAHAHPKLEELVLPTIDLRAVPALDTVPLLSHGLRHFGICSLAGGVGLIDHAHALDMLFPNLDLRDARRLSATGPRQHEKDRNAELQLLLLALQTGRTSEPARRMRATARVGERDGGGGASLGGDPHTIELVEPEEDKGQPATGRTATVGGRNTDVRAGQWWPAPALPPPGPLVNVVVRRSPDSWGSDGYASEHEHIYRIPTRPPSAGSSR
;
A
#
# COMPACT_ATOMS: atom_id res chain seq x y z
N MET A 1 -0.13 -3.16 -55.23
CA MET A 1 1.23 -2.57 -55.08
C MET A 1 1.58 -2.37 -53.59
N LEU A 2 1.48 -3.43 -52.78
CA LEU A 2 1.79 -3.41 -51.34
C LEU A 2 2.37 -4.78 -50.96
N THR A 3 3.53 -5.11 -51.52
CA THR A 3 4.32 -6.29 -51.17
C THR A 3 5.78 -5.99 -51.38
N ASP A 4 6.36 -5.18 -50.50
CA ASP A 4 7.82 -5.14 -50.30
C ASP A 4 8.12 -4.53 -48.92
N VAL A 5 7.92 -5.34 -47.88
CA VAL A 5 8.54 -5.09 -46.59
C VAL A 5 9.89 -5.80 -46.62
N PRO A 6 11.02 -5.09 -46.62
CA PRO A 6 12.32 -5.72 -46.70
C PRO A 6 12.51 -6.63 -45.49
N LYS A 7 12.79 -7.91 -45.74
CA LYS A 7 13.28 -8.85 -44.72
C LYS A 7 14.60 -8.29 -44.18
N MET A 8 14.53 -7.50 -43.12
CA MET A 8 15.68 -7.13 -42.31
C MET A 8 16.23 -8.41 -41.68
N THR A 9 17.17 -9.06 -42.36
CA THR A 9 18.09 -10.01 -41.75
C THR A 9 19.02 -9.24 -40.81
N LEU A 10 18.49 -8.82 -39.65
CA LEU A 10 19.29 -8.32 -38.56
C LEU A 10 20.20 -9.45 -38.12
N ARG A 11 21.49 -9.38 -38.47
CA ARG A 11 22.50 -10.28 -37.90
C ARG A 11 22.50 -10.06 -36.38
N PRO A 12 22.07 -11.04 -35.57
CA PRO A 12 21.92 -10.85 -34.11
C PRO A 12 23.25 -10.45 -33.45
N ALA A 13 24.37 -10.87 -34.04
CA ALA A 13 25.71 -10.56 -33.57
C ALA A 13 26.06 -9.06 -33.55
N GLY A 14 25.45 -8.23 -34.39
CA GLY A 14 25.72 -6.78 -34.43
C GLY A 14 24.93 -5.99 -33.39
N MET A 15 23.73 -6.46 -32.99
CA MET A 15 22.89 -5.74 -32.03
C MET A 15 23.42 -5.83 -30.59
N LEU A 16 23.99 -6.98 -30.21
CA LEU A 16 24.54 -7.19 -28.87
C LEU A 16 25.89 -6.47 -28.64
N GLN A 17 26.45 -5.81 -29.66
CA GLN A 17 27.66 -5.01 -29.51
C GLN A 17 27.40 -3.61 -28.94
N LYS A 18 26.14 -3.16 -28.91
CA LYS A 18 25.79 -1.86 -28.32
C LYS A 18 25.55 -2.03 -26.82
N PRO A 19 26.46 -1.55 -25.94
CA PRO A 19 26.35 -1.76 -24.49
C PRO A 19 25.07 -1.14 -23.91
N ASP A 20 24.53 -0.08 -24.51
CA ASP A 20 23.30 0.57 -24.05
C ASP A 20 22.05 -0.30 -24.28
N ILE A 21 22.02 -1.07 -25.37
CA ILE A 21 20.93 -2.02 -25.63
C ILE A 21 21.00 -3.16 -24.62
N VAL A 22 22.18 -3.73 -24.41
CA VAL A 22 22.40 -4.78 -23.41
C VAL A 22 22.03 -4.29 -22.01
N ARG A 23 22.43 -3.07 -21.64
CA ARG A 23 22.07 -2.46 -20.35
C ARG A 23 20.57 -2.29 -20.19
N THR A 24 19.88 -1.84 -21.24
CA THR A 24 18.42 -1.71 -21.22
C THR A 24 17.74 -3.06 -21.05
N LEU A 25 18.19 -4.09 -21.77
CA LEU A 25 17.70 -5.46 -21.63
C LEU A 25 17.93 -6.00 -20.21
N CYS A 26 19.15 -5.88 -19.68
CA CYS A 26 19.46 -6.32 -18.32
C CYS A 26 18.64 -5.56 -17.26
N ARG A 27 18.37 -4.26 -17.45
CA ARG A 27 17.48 -3.49 -16.57
C ARG A 27 16.04 -3.98 -16.60
N HIS A 28 15.52 -4.37 -17.76
CA HIS A 28 14.19 -5.00 -17.86
C HIS A 28 14.14 -6.38 -17.19
N LEU A 29 15.26 -7.11 -17.19
CA LEU A 29 15.41 -8.36 -16.47
C LEU A 29 15.75 -8.16 -14.98
N SER A 30 15.96 -6.93 -14.51
CA SER A 30 16.20 -6.69 -13.09
C SER A 30 14.95 -7.05 -12.28
N ALA A 31 15.17 -7.75 -11.17
CA ALA A 31 14.08 -8.07 -10.25
C ALA A 31 13.53 -6.80 -9.59
N GLY A 32 14.32 -5.72 -9.51
CA GLY A 32 14.03 -4.51 -8.74
C GLY A 32 14.27 -4.69 -7.24
N PRO A 33 13.83 -3.75 -6.40
CA PRO A 33 13.78 -3.94 -4.94
C PRO A 33 12.63 -4.86 -4.52
N LEU A 34 12.77 -5.56 -3.39
CA LEU A 34 11.62 -6.24 -2.76
C LEU A 34 10.61 -5.21 -2.23
N PRO A 35 9.30 -5.51 -2.32
CA PRO A 35 8.28 -4.72 -1.63
C PRO A 35 8.47 -4.78 -0.11
N SER A 36 7.93 -3.77 0.58
CA SER A 36 7.96 -3.65 2.06
C SER A 36 7.25 -4.84 2.72
N GLU A 37 7.65 -5.23 3.94
CA GLU A 37 7.01 -6.31 4.71
C GLU A 37 5.51 -6.11 4.90
N ASP A 38 5.07 -4.86 4.99
CA ASP A 38 3.67 -4.53 5.22
C ASP A 38 2.77 -4.82 3.99
N GLU A 39 3.37 -4.94 2.80
CA GLU A 39 2.65 -5.27 1.56
C GLU A 39 2.51 -6.78 1.34
N TYR A 40 3.05 -7.63 2.24
CA TYR A 40 3.07 -9.07 2.05
C TYR A 40 1.67 -9.68 2.24
N THR A 41 1.00 -9.97 1.13
CA THR A 41 -0.27 -10.70 1.09
C THR A 41 -0.12 -11.98 0.27
N LYS A 42 -1.12 -12.86 0.22
CA LYS A 42 -1.03 -14.15 -0.53
C LYS A 42 -0.51 -14.02 -2.00
N HIS A 43 -0.55 -12.82 -2.60
CA HIS A 43 0.04 -12.52 -3.92
C HIS A 43 1.58 -12.55 -3.96
N ASP A 44 2.28 -12.55 -2.83
CA ASP A 44 3.76 -12.44 -2.81
C ASP A 44 4.47 -13.66 -3.38
N SER A 45 3.86 -14.85 -3.26
CA SER A 45 4.51 -16.07 -3.76
C SER A 45 4.72 -16.03 -5.28
N ALA A 46 3.84 -15.36 -6.02
CA ALA A 46 3.99 -15.16 -7.46
C ALA A 46 5.09 -14.13 -7.76
N ILE A 47 5.10 -13.00 -7.05
CA ILE A 47 6.11 -11.93 -7.19
C ILE A 47 7.51 -12.48 -6.90
N LEU A 48 7.68 -13.24 -5.82
CA LEU A 48 8.95 -13.86 -5.45
C LEU A 48 9.41 -14.90 -6.49
N LYS A 49 8.49 -15.68 -7.07
CA LYS A 49 8.81 -16.62 -8.15
C LYS A 49 9.28 -15.88 -9.40
N GLU A 50 8.59 -14.82 -9.79
CA GLU A 50 8.96 -13.99 -10.94
C GLU A 50 10.33 -13.33 -10.74
N ARG A 51 10.60 -12.75 -9.56
CA ARG A 51 11.92 -12.19 -9.23
C ARG A 51 13.04 -13.21 -9.36
N ARG A 52 12.85 -14.41 -8.80
CA ARG A 52 13.84 -15.50 -8.90
C ARG A 52 14.08 -15.92 -10.33
N GLN A 53 13.04 -15.94 -11.16
CA GLN A 53 13.19 -16.25 -12.58
C GLN A 53 14.03 -15.17 -13.28
N ARG A 54 13.71 -13.91 -13.07
CA ARG A 54 14.48 -12.75 -13.59
C ARG A 54 15.96 -12.77 -13.17
N GLN A 55 16.25 -13.09 -11.91
CA GLN A 55 17.63 -13.26 -11.42
C GLN A 55 18.35 -14.42 -12.11
N LYS A 56 17.66 -15.54 -12.36
CA LYS A 56 18.24 -16.67 -13.13
C LYS A 56 18.52 -16.26 -14.57
N ASP A 57 17.62 -15.53 -15.20
CA ASP A 57 17.79 -15.07 -16.59
C ASP A 57 18.98 -14.10 -16.68
N LEU A 58 19.14 -13.16 -15.72
CA LEU A 58 20.31 -12.29 -15.63
C LEU A 58 21.62 -13.07 -15.42
N LEU A 59 21.60 -14.09 -14.57
CA LEU A 59 22.75 -14.95 -14.37
C LEU A 59 23.13 -15.68 -15.67
N GLN A 60 22.14 -16.18 -16.42
CA GLN A 60 22.40 -16.78 -17.72
C GLN A 60 23.04 -15.78 -18.67
N VAL A 61 22.51 -14.55 -18.77
CA VAL A 61 23.10 -13.48 -19.60
C VAL A 61 24.53 -13.14 -19.18
N ALA A 62 24.81 -13.17 -17.88
CA ALA A 62 26.14 -12.91 -17.35
C ALA A 62 27.18 -13.98 -17.74
N VAL A 63 26.74 -15.21 -18.00
CA VAL A 63 27.59 -16.35 -18.38
C VAL A 63 27.78 -16.45 -19.90
N LEU A 64 26.95 -15.80 -20.72
CA LEU A 64 27.00 -15.91 -22.19
C LEU A 64 28.32 -15.43 -22.81
N CYS A 65 28.76 -14.20 -22.51
CA CYS A 65 30.02 -13.66 -23.02
C CYS A 65 30.62 -12.57 -22.12
N ARG A 66 31.91 -12.26 -22.31
CA ARG A 66 32.63 -11.30 -21.46
C ARG A 66 32.04 -9.88 -21.53
N SER A 67 31.59 -9.43 -22.70
CA SER A 67 31.04 -8.08 -22.87
C SER A 67 29.69 -7.88 -22.21
N THR A 68 28.86 -8.94 -22.10
CA THR A 68 27.58 -8.87 -21.38
C THR A 68 27.74 -9.17 -19.90
N SER A 69 28.78 -9.94 -19.52
CA SER A 69 29.03 -10.38 -18.14
C SER A 69 29.07 -9.21 -17.17
N GLU A 70 29.83 -8.16 -17.46
CA GLU A 70 29.95 -7.01 -16.54
C GLU A 70 28.62 -6.28 -16.35
N ILE A 71 27.89 -6.00 -17.43
CA ILE A 71 26.61 -5.28 -17.39
C ILE A 71 25.53 -6.12 -16.70
N ALA A 72 25.48 -7.43 -16.97
CA ALA A 72 24.52 -8.33 -16.36
C ALA A 72 24.82 -8.57 -14.88
N LEU A 73 26.09 -8.66 -14.49
CA LEU A 73 26.50 -8.75 -13.09
C LEU A 73 26.20 -7.44 -12.33
N ASP A 74 26.36 -6.27 -12.97
CA ASP A 74 25.97 -4.99 -12.38
C ASP A 74 24.49 -4.97 -12.03
N GLU A 75 23.63 -5.40 -12.96
CA GLU A 75 22.17 -5.42 -12.73
C GLU A 75 21.72 -6.58 -11.81
N LEU A 76 22.42 -7.73 -11.83
CA LEU A 76 22.15 -8.86 -10.94
C LEU A 76 22.47 -8.54 -9.47
N TRP A 77 23.62 -7.91 -9.23
CA TRP A 77 24.07 -7.54 -7.88
C TRP A 77 23.58 -6.15 -7.44
N ARG A 78 22.89 -5.41 -8.33
CA ARG A 78 22.36 -4.08 -8.03
C ARG A 78 21.48 -4.07 -6.79
N SER A 79 20.59 -5.06 -6.67
CA SER A 79 19.60 -5.15 -5.58
C SER A 79 19.74 -6.50 -4.88
N ILE A 80 20.04 -6.45 -3.57
CA ILE A 80 20.29 -7.63 -2.75
C ILE A 80 19.25 -7.70 -1.65
N ASP A 81 18.57 -8.85 -1.58
CA ASP A 81 17.42 -9.07 -0.71
C ASP A 81 17.78 -9.41 0.75
N ASP A 82 19.02 -9.86 0.98
CA ASP A 82 19.55 -10.22 2.30
C ASP A 82 21.07 -10.01 2.31
N PHE A 83 21.60 -9.34 3.34
CA PHE A 83 23.04 -9.08 3.46
C PHE A 83 23.90 -10.36 3.45
N THR A 84 23.38 -11.48 3.97
CA THR A 84 24.08 -12.78 3.99
C THR A 84 24.44 -13.28 2.60
N HIS A 85 23.70 -12.88 1.55
CA HIS A 85 24.04 -13.24 0.17
C HIS A 85 25.37 -12.65 -0.30
N ILE A 86 25.77 -11.50 0.24
CA ILE A 86 27.08 -10.90 -0.04
C ILE A 86 28.17 -11.71 0.66
N LEU A 87 27.89 -12.21 1.87
CA LEU A 87 28.83 -13.04 2.63
C LEU A 87 29.14 -14.36 1.91
N TYR A 88 28.24 -14.85 1.05
CA TYR A 88 28.46 -16.08 0.28
C TYR A 88 29.55 -15.96 -0.79
N VAL A 89 30.07 -14.75 -1.04
CA VAL A 89 31.23 -14.51 -1.91
C VAL A 89 32.54 -15.01 -1.28
N PHE A 90 32.61 -15.01 0.05
CA PHE A 90 33.77 -15.48 0.82
C PHE A 90 33.78 -16.99 0.89
N GLN A 91 34.93 -17.61 0.59
CA GLN A 91 35.08 -19.07 0.73
C GLN A 91 35.10 -19.51 2.19
N ALA A 92 35.63 -18.65 3.08
CA ALA A 92 35.70 -18.89 4.51
C ALA A 92 34.35 -18.79 5.24
N TYR A 93 33.27 -18.35 4.58
CA TYR A 93 31.98 -18.15 5.25
C TYR A 93 31.15 -19.43 5.28
N ASP A 94 30.87 -19.94 6.49
CA ASP A 94 30.00 -21.09 6.72
C ASP A 94 28.54 -20.64 6.85
N ARG A 95 27.71 -21.03 5.87
CA ARG A 95 26.29 -20.69 5.79
C ARG A 95 25.44 -21.36 6.88
N GLY A 96 25.89 -22.49 7.42
CA GLY A 96 25.17 -23.20 8.49
C GLY A 96 25.38 -22.56 9.85
N LYS A 97 26.54 -21.93 10.04
CA LYS A 97 26.92 -21.26 11.30
C LYS A 97 26.83 -19.74 11.25
N ASN A 98 26.59 -19.17 10.06
CA ASN A 98 26.58 -17.73 9.78
C ASN A 98 27.85 -17.01 10.28
N MET A 99 29.02 -17.64 10.13
CA MET A 99 30.30 -17.12 10.60
C MET A 99 31.45 -17.48 9.67
N PHE A 100 32.57 -16.76 9.76
CA PHE A 100 33.82 -17.19 9.12
C PHE A 100 34.46 -18.34 9.90
N THR A 101 34.79 -19.43 9.21
CA THR A 101 35.48 -20.61 9.79
C THR A 101 36.98 -20.60 9.57
N ASP A 102 37.47 -19.69 8.73
CA ASP A 102 38.88 -19.55 8.36
C ASP A 102 39.27 -18.07 8.25
N GLU A 103 40.56 -17.77 8.11
CA GLU A 103 41.08 -16.42 7.91
C GLU A 103 40.63 -15.83 6.57
N LEU A 104 40.34 -14.53 6.55
CA LEU A 104 39.98 -13.81 5.33
C LEU A 104 41.24 -13.52 4.50
N THR A 105 41.38 -14.21 3.38
CA THR A 105 42.51 -13.98 2.47
C THR A 105 42.36 -12.67 1.69
N ASP A 106 43.49 -12.10 1.23
CA ASP A 106 43.47 -10.93 0.32
C ASP A 106 42.69 -11.21 -0.97
N VAL A 107 42.67 -12.47 -1.42
CA VAL A 107 41.92 -12.92 -2.61
C VAL A 107 40.42 -12.84 -2.34
N ASP A 108 39.96 -13.27 -1.17
CA ASP A 108 38.55 -13.16 -0.80
C ASP A 108 38.13 -11.69 -0.66
N LYS A 109 38.99 -10.85 -0.07
CA LYS A 109 38.74 -9.41 0.04
C LYS A 109 38.66 -8.72 -1.32
N ALA A 110 39.59 -9.02 -2.23
CA ALA A 110 39.55 -8.47 -3.59
C ALA A 110 38.27 -8.90 -4.34
N ARG A 111 37.85 -10.16 -4.17
CA ARG A 111 36.60 -10.67 -4.74
C ARG A 111 35.39 -9.94 -4.15
N TYR A 112 35.35 -9.79 -2.83
CA TYR A 112 34.31 -9.05 -2.13
C TYR A 112 34.18 -7.62 -2.66
N ASP A 113 35.29 -6.88 -2.74
CA ASP A 113 35.31 -5.49 -3.20
C ASP A 113 34.67 -5.32 -4.59
N VAL A 114 34.92 -6.27 -5.49
CA VAL A 114 34.32 -6.28 -6.85
C VAL A 114 32.79 -6.36 -6.77
N TYR A 115 32.23 -7.27 -5.97
CA TYR A 115 30.77 -7.43 -5.87
C TYR A 115 30.13 -6.33 -5.01
N ALA A 116 30.74 -5.96 -3.88
CA ALA A 116 30.30 -4.91 -2.98
C ALA A 116 30.15 -3.56 -3.71
N SER A 117 31.05 -3.26 -4.64
CA SER A 117 31.00 -2.04 -5.45
C SER A 117 29.81 -1.98 -6.42
N ARG A 118 29.14 -3.11 -6.72
CA ARG A 118 27.97 -3.20 -7.62
C ARG A 118 26.64 -3.04 -6.90
N VAL A 119 26.63 -3.28 -5.58
CA VAL A 119 25.43 -3.15 -4.76
C VAL A 119 25.01 -1.69 -4.71
N ARG A 120 23.74 -1.43 -5.05
CA ARG A 120 23.09 -0.12 -4.95
C ARG A 120 21.91 -0.16 -3.99
N GLU A 121 21.29 -1.31 -3.83
CA GLU A 121 20.15 -1.51 -2.95
C GLU A 121 20.40 -2.73 -2.07
N LEU A 122 20.25 -2.56 -0.77
CA LEU A 122 20.35 -3.63 0.21
C LEU A 122 19.07 -3.67 1.03
N ARG A 123 18.41 -4.82 1.05
CA ARG A 123 17.53 -5.18 2.16
C ARG A 123 18.35 -5.98 3.15
N VAL A 124 18.39 -5.51 4.40
CA VAL A 124 19.31 -6.02 5.42
C VAL A 124 19.06 -7.51 5.73
N GLY A 125 17.81 -7.95 5.71
CA GLY A 125 17.44 -9.35 5.91
C GLY A 125 17.59 -9.77 7.37
N LYS A 126 17.96 -11.03 7.62
CA LYS A 126 18.16 -11.58 8.98
C LYS A 126 19.59 -11.36 9.47
N ILE A 127 19.99 -10.09 9.53
CA ILE A 127 21.35 -9.72 9.95
C ILE A 127 21.66 -10.12 11.40
N GLU A 128 20.62 -10.25 12.23
CA GLU A 128 20.68 -10.75 13.59
C GLU A 128 21.22 -12.18 13.70
N ASP A 129 21.08 -12.98 12.65
CA ASP A 129 21.58 -14.36 12.61
C ASP A 129 23.08 -14.42 12.27
N VAL A 130 23.70 -13.30 11.88
CA VAL A 130 25.13 -13.21 11.53
C VAL A 130 25.98 -13.08 12.79
N HIS A 131 26.90 -14.02 12.97
CA HIS A 131 27.74 -14.06 14.16
C HIS A 131 28.65 -12.82 14.29
N ALA A 132 28.88 -12.35 15.52
CA ALA A 132 29.63 -11.13 15.81
C ALA A 132 31.06 -11.10 15.21
N THR A 133 31.69 -12.27 15.07
CA THR A 133 33.05 -12.39 14.49
C THR A 133 33.13 -11.95 13.04
N VAL A 134 32.02 -12.01 12.29
CA VAL A 134 31.96 -11.52 10.90
C VAL A 134 32.19 -10.01 10.86
N TRP A 135 31.53 -9.27 11.74
CA TRP A 135 31.68 -7.81 11.86
C TRP A 135 33.07 -7.43 12.34
N PHE A 136 33.61 -8.16 13.32
CA PHE A 136 34.98 -7.96 13.77
C PHE A 136 35.98 -8.14 12.63
N ALA A 137 35.83 -9.20 11.82
CA ALA A 137 36.69 -9.45 10.68
C ALA A 137 36.65 -8.30 9.66
N PHE A 138 35.47 -7.73 9.37
CA PHE A 138 35.36 -6.55 8.52
C PHE A 138 36.02 -5.30 9.11
N LEU A 139 35.88 -5.07 10.42
CA LEU A 139 36.55 -3.96 11.10
C LEU A 139 38.08 -4.08 11.01
N THR A 140 38.61 -5.28 11.23
CA THR A 140 40.06 -5.54 11.20
C THR A 140 40.63 -5.40 9.79
N HIS A 141 39.93 -5.87 8.76
CA HIS A 141 40.48 -5.93 7.39
C HIS A 141 40.08 -4.74 6.50
N GLY A 142 38.93 -4.10 6.72
CA GLY A 142 38.39 -3.03 5.87
C GLY A 142 38.91 -1.64 6.22
N GLY A 143 39.41 -1.45 7.45
CA GLY A 143 39.73 -0.15 8.01
C GLY A 143 38.46 0.65 8.37
N PRO A 144 38.51 1.49 9.40
CA PRO A 144 37.32 2.15 9.96
C PRO A 144 36.67 3.17 9.03
N GLN A 145 37.32 3.57 7.94
CA GLN A 145 36.84 4.66 7.06
C GLN A 145 36.17 4.19 5.77
N ARG A 146 36.25 2.91 5.42
CA ARG A 146 35.69 2.43 4.16
C ARG A 146 34.32 1.80 4.41
N PRO A 147 33.22 2.37 3.87
CA PRO A 147 31.90 1.74 3.98
C PRO A 147 31.93 0.36 3.34
N LEU A 148 31.22 -0.59 3.95
CA LEU A 148 31.21 -1.98 3.52
C LEU A 148 30.64 -2.13 2.10
N LEU A 149 29.66 -1.26 1.76
CA LEU A 149 29.01 -1.16 0.46
C LEU A 149 29.14 0.28 -0.06
N PRO A 150 30.22 0.63 -0.78
CA PRO A 150 30.58 2.03 -1.03
C PRO A 150 29.60 2.80 -1.91
N ASN A 151 28.83 2.09 -2.73
CA ASN A 151 27.87 2.69 -3.66
C ASN A 151 26.42 2.44 -3.24
N LEU A 152 26.17 2.09 -1.98
CA LEU A 152 24.81 1.82 -1.50
C LEU A 152 23.94 3.07 -1.54
N GLU A 153 22.91 3.07 -2.38
CA GLU A 153 21.96 4.17 -2.58
C GLU A 153 20.66 3.97 -1.78
N ARG A 154 20.24 2.71 -1.55
CA ARG A 154 19.03 2.36 -0.80
C ARG A 154 19.32 1.28 0.22
N MET A 155 18.94 1.51 1.47
CA MET A 155 18.99 0.51 2.53
C MET A 155 17.61 0.33 3.14
N ALA A 156 17.08 -0.88 3.12
CA ALA A 156 15.75 -1.24 3.60
C ALA A 156 15.79 -2.29 4.72
N GLY A 157 14.80 -2.27 5.61
CA GLY A 157 14.66 -3.22 6.71
C GLY A 157 15.79 -3.19 7.74
N PHE A 158 16.46 -2.05 7.94
CA PHE A 158 17.50 -1.94 8.96
C PHE A 158 16.84 -1.91 10.35
N LYS A 159 16.93 -3.01 11.09
CA LYS A 159 16.41 -3.10 12.44
C LYS A 159 17.40 -2.49 13.42
N ILE A 160 16.94 -1.54 14.23
CA ILE A 160 17.65 -1.06 15.40
C ILE A 160 17.28 -2.01 16.54
N ASN A 161 18.27 -2.74 17.05
CA ASN A 161 18.25 -3.69 18.16
C ASN A 161 19.55 -3.61 18.99
N SER A 162 19.69 -4.44 20.01
CA SER A 162 20.88 -4.43 20.89
C SER A 162 22.20 -4.74 20.16
N ASN A 163 22.13 -5.42 19.01
CA ASN A 163 23.30 -5.78 18.21
C ASN A 163 23.61 -4.77 17.09
N SER A 164 22.83 -3.69 16.94
CA SER A 164 22.98 -2.75 15.82
C SER A 164 24.28 -2.00 15.73
N LEU A 165 25.00 -1.89 16.84
CA LEU A 165 26.34 -1.30 16.83
C LEU A 165 27.32 -2.12 15.99
N CYS A 166 27.12 -3.42 15.86
CA CYS A 166 28.01 -4.29 15.08
C CYS A 166 27.90 -4.04 13.57
N TYR A 167 26.73 -3.60 13.09
CA TYR A 167 26.46 -3.45 11.65
C TYR A 167 26.29 -2.00 11.19
N ILE A 168 26.78 -1.02 11.97
CA ILE A 168 26.88 0.39 11.54
C ILE A 168 27.77 0.58 10.30
N MET A 169 28.66 -0.37 10.01
CA MET A 169 29.51 -0.34 8.81
C MET A 169 28.73 -0.45 7.50
N LEU A 170 27.46 -0.84 7.55
CA LEU A 170 26.56 -0.84 6.39
C LEU A 170 26.13 0.57 5.97
N PHE A 171 26.24 1.56 6.87
CA PHE A 171 25.95 2.94 6.53
C PHE A 171 27.00 3.47 5.55
N SER A 172 26.53 3.76 4.33
CA SER A 172 27.33 4.43 3.31
C SER A 172 26.93 5.90 3.20
N PRO A 173 27.88 6.83 2.97
CA PRO A 173 27.56 8.23 2.68
C PRO A 173 26.79 8.40 1.36
N THR A 174 26.70 7.37 0.52
CA THR A 174 25.91 7.39 -0.73
C THR A 174 24.43 7.04 -0.56
N VAL A 175 24.00 6.68 0.66
CA VAL A 175 22.62 6.27 0.94
C VAL A 175 21.66 7.46 0.77
N ARG A 176 20.75 7.34 -0.19
CA ARG A 176 19.69 8.32 -0.47
C ARG A 176 18.34 7.89 0.08
N GLN A 177 18.14 6.59 0.27
CA GLN A 177 16.89 6.02 0.80
C GLN A 177 17.20 5.11 1.97
N LEU A 178 16.58 5.36 3.11
CA LEU A 178 16.82 4.64 4.35
C LEU A 178 15.51 4.26 5.02
N GLU A 179 15.33 2.97 5.32
CA GLU A 179 14.24 2.46 6.13
C GLU A 179 14.80 1.89 7.44
N LEU A 180 14.38 2.49 8.54
CA LEU A 180 14.75 2.12 9.90
C LEU A 180 13.54 1.48 10.59
N GLN A 181 13.80 0.40 11.31
CA GLN A 181 12.80 -0.29 12.13
C GLN A 181 13.31 -0.38 13.57
N VAL A 182 12.72 0.31 14.53
CA VAL A 182 13.11 0.23 15.94
C VAL A 182 12.36 -0.92 16.61
N GLU A 183 13.10 -1.89 17.16
CA GLU A 183 12.51 -3.02 17.89
C GLU A 183 12.00 -2.62 19.28
N SER A 184 11.02 -3.36 19.80
CA SER A 184 10.33 -3.01 21.04
C SER A 184 11.19 -3.04 22.31
N GLN A 185 12.34 -3.73 22.27
CA GLN A 185 13.19 -4.01 23.43
C GLN A 185 14.49 -3.20 23.45
N VAL A 186 14.63 -2.19 22.57
CA VAL A 186 15.89 -1.44 22.47
C VAL A 186 15.99 -0.38 23.54
N GLU A 187 17.11 -0.39 24.26
CA GLU A 187 17.42 0.71 25.16
C GLU A 187 17.63 2.01 24.36
N PRO A 188 17.02 3.14 24.78
CA PRO A 188 17.17 4.43 24.08
C PRO A 188 18.63 4.87 23.90
N GLY A 189 19.53 4.44 24.80
CA GLY A 189 20.97 4.67 24.67
C GLY A 189 21.56 4.03 23.41
N VAL A 190 21.21 2.77 23.13
CA VAL A 190 21.68 2.04 21.94
C VAL A 190 21.17 2.69 20.67
N ALA A 191 19.88 3.02 20.61
CA ALA A 191 19.28 3.70 19.48
C ALA A 191 20.01 5.02 19.17
N ARG A 192 20.28 5.86 20.20
CA ARG A 192 21.04 7.11 20.03
C ARG A 192 22.47 6.86 19.53
N MET A 193 23.16 5.84 20.03
CA MET A 193 24.51 5.50 19.56
C MET A 193 24.52 5.10 18.08
N VAL A 194 23.57 4.26 17.65
CA VAL A 194 23.42 3.84 16.25
C VAL A 194 23.13 5.04 15.35
N VAL A 195 22.20 5.92 15.75
CA VAL A 195 21.84 7.12 15.00
C VAL A 195 23.03 8.09 14.89
N ASN A 196 23.78 8.28 15.97
CA ASN A 196 24.99 9.10 15.96
C ASN A 196 26.05 8.53 15.02
N ALA A 197 26.24 7.20 14.99
CA ALA A 197 27.11 6.54 14.05
C ALA A 197 26.62 6.66 12.59
N ALA A 198 25.30 6.63 12.37
CA ALA A 198 24.67 6.77 11.06
C ALA A 198 24.62 8.22 10.55
N LYS A 199 24.94 9.23 11.39
CA LYS A 199 24.80 10.65 11.08
C LYS A 199 25.41 11.08 9.73
N PRO A 200 26.61 10.60 9.32
CA PRO A 200 27.16 10.93 8.00
C PRO A 200 26.31 10.43 6.84
N ALA A 201 25.73 9.23 6.95
CA ALA A 201 24.81 8.69 5.96
C ALA A 201 23.47 9.44 5.98
N LEU A 202 22.95 9.75 7.17
CA LEU A 202 21.69 10.51 7.31
C LEU A 202 21.74 11.88 6.63
N ALA A 203 22.91 12.51 6.51
CA ALA A 203 23.09 13.79 5.83
C ALA A 203 22.85 13.73 4.31
N SER A 204 22.96 12.56 3.67
CA SER A 204 22.68 12.36 2.23
C SER A 204 21.33 11.70 1.94
N VAL A 205 20.61 11.26 2.98
CA VAL A 205 19.29 10.65 2.85
C VAL A 205 18.28 11.68 2.33
N LEU A 206 17.61 11.33 1.24
CA LEU A 206 16.51 12.07 0.63
C LEU A 206 15.15 11.45 0.99
N ARG A 207 15.11 10.15 1.26
CA ARG A 207 13.89 9.41 1.63
C ARG A 207 14.13 8.63 2.92
N LEU A 208 13.40 8.97 3.97
CA LEU A 208 13.53 8.34 5.28
C LEU A 208 12.19 7.71 5.67
N SER A 209 12.21 6.44 6.02
CA SER A 209 11.08 5.73 6.60
C SER A 209 11.49 5.21 7.97
N ILE A 210 10.71 5.52 9.00
CA ILE A 210 10.93 5.07 10.36
C ILE A 210 9.67 4.33 10.80
N SER A 211 9.84 3.06 11.12
CA SER A 211 8.85 2.29 11.87
C SER A 211 9.44 1.96 13.23
N ASP A 212 8.60 1.97 14.24
CA ASP A 212 8.92 1.72 15.63
C ASP A 212 7.83 0.78 16.16
N LYS A 213 8.24 -0.45 16.45
CA LYS A 213 7.37 -1.47 17.06
C LYS A 213 7.34 -1.31 18.59
N SER A 214 8.17 -0.43 19.15
CA SER A 214 8.19 -0.11 20.56
C SER A 214 7.08 0.88 20.90
N SER A 215 6.60 0.80 22.14
CA SER A 215 5.84 1.88 22.75
C SER A 215 6.75 3.02 23.26
N VAL A 216 8.06 2.91 23.07
CA VAL A 216 9.03 3.94 23.44
C VAL A 216 9.05 4.98 22.33
N THR A 217 9.15 6.25 22.71
CA THR A 217 8.98 7.33 21.74
C THR A 217 10.13 7.37 20.73
N PRO A 218 9.87 7.59 19.42
CA PRO A 218 10.88 7.69 18.36
C PRO A 218 11.77 8.95 18.47
N SER A 219 11.86 9.57 19.64
CA SER A 219 12.67 10.76 19.95
C SER A 219 14.18 10.54 19.78
N ALA A 220 14.63 9.29 19.62
CA ALA A 220 16.04 8.97 19.43
C ALA A 220 16.59 9.40 18.06
N ILE A 221 15.74 9.58 17.05
CA ILE A 221 16.14 9.93 15.69
C ILE A 221 15.73 11.38 15.42
N PRO A 222 16.66 12.36 15.40
CA PRO A 222 16.34 13.77 15.16
C PRO A 222 16.11 14.05 13.67
N PHE A 223 15.14 13.37 13.04
CA PHE A 223 14.86 13.50 11.61
C PHE A 223 14.46 14.92 11.19
N TRP A 224 13.99 15.74 12.14
CA TRP A 224 13.68 17.17 11.94
C TRP A 224 14.94 18.04 11.72
N GLU A 225 16.14 17.49 11.85
CA GLU A 225 17.40 18.16 11.50
C GLU A 225 17.84 17.90 10.05
N LEU A 226 17.20 16.94 9.36
CA LEU A 226 17.58 16.47 8.03
C LEU A 226 16.90 17.29 6.91
N LYS A 227 17.36 18.54 6.73
CA LYS A 227 16.74 19.54 5.84
C LYS A 227 16.68 19.15 4.36
N GLN A 228 17.47 18.17 3.93
CA GLN A 228 17.53 17.67 2.55
C GLN A 228 16.44 16.63 2.23
N LEU A 229 15.65 16.20 3.23
CA LEU A 229 14.60 15.21 3.02
C LEU A 229 13.55 15.67 2.00
N GLN A 230 13.24 14.78 1.07
CA GLN A 230 12.18 14.90 0.08
C GLN A 230 10.97 14.05 0.43
N GLN A 231 11.19 12.90 1.08
CA GLN A 231 10.14 12.00 1.56
C GLN A 231 10.44 11.60 3.00
N LEU A 232 9.45 11.76 3.87
CA LEU A 232 9.51 11.32 5.26
C LEU A 232 8.27 10.50 5.59
N HIS A 233 8.48 9.28 6.06
CA HIS A 233 7.43 8.38 6.53
C HIS A 233 7.72 7.97 7.98
N ILE A 234 6.79 8.24 8.88
CA ILE A 234 6.87 7.85 10.29
C ILE A 234 5.63 7.02 10.60
N ALA A 235 5.81 5.71 10.55
CA ALA A 235 4.75 4.72 10.72
C ALA A 235 4.36 4.50 12.18
N SER A 236 4.98 5.21 13.13
CA SER A 236 4.77 5.00 14.56
C SER A 236 4.16 6.21 15.24
N PRO A 237 3.24 5.99 16.20
CA PRO A 237 2.63 7.09 16.94
C PRO A 237 3.69 7.95 17.64
N MET A 238 3.71 9.24 17.31
CA MET A 238 4.67 10.19 17.87
C MET A 238 3.97 11.36 18.57
N HIS A 239 4.56 11.81 19.68
CA HIS A 239 4.22 13.07 20.33
C HIS A 239 4.99 14.21 19.65
N PHE A 240 4.30 15.05 18.89
CA PHE A 240 4.90 16.21 18.25
C PHE A 240 4.92 17.39 19.19
N THR A 241 6.06 18.04 19.35
CA THR A 241 6.23 19.31 20.08
C THR A 241 6.50 20.44 19.10
N ASP A 242 6.36 21.69 19.55
CA ASP A 242 6.74 22.87 18.72
C ASP A 242 8.22 22.82 18.31
N THR A 243 9.09 22.24 19.15
CA THR A 243 10.52 22.02 18.83
C THR A 243 10.76 21.03 17.69
N ILE A 244 9.78 20.18 17.36
CA ILE A 244 9.86 19.24 16.23
C ILE A 244 9.14 19.83 15.01
N ILE A 245 7.93 20.36 15.22
CA ILE A 245 7.07 20.87 14.14
C ILE A 245 7.72 22.06 13.44
N ARG A 246 8.26 23.02 14.21
CA ARG A 246 8.81 24.25 13.63
C ARG A 246 10.02 23.96 12.72
N PRO A 247 11.04 23.19 13.13
CA PRO A 247 12.12 22.81 12.21
C PRO A 247 11.64 21.99 11.01
N LEU A 248 10.73 21.04 11.23
CA LEU A 248 10.19 20.19 10.16
C LEU A 248 9.47 21.03 9.09
N ALA A 249 8.68 22.02 9.52
CA ALA A 249 8.00 22.99 8.66
C ALA A 249 8.97 23.85 7.82
N THR A 250 10.26 23.95 8.18
CA THR A 250 11.26 24.68 7.37
C THR A 250 11.81 23.87 6.20
N PHE A 251 11.43 22.62 6.02
CA PHE A 251 11.98 21.75 4.97
C PHE A 251 11.48 22.20 3.59
N ALA A 252 12.34 22.89 2.85
CA ALA A 252 12.00 23.45 1.55
C ALA A 252 11.80 22.38 0.46
N HIS A 253 12.46 21.23 0.60
CA HIS A 253 12.47 20.16 -0.40
C HIS A 253 11.55 18.99 -0.08
N LEU A 254 10.86 19.01 1.06
CA LEU A 254 9.98 17.92 1.47
C LEU A 254 8.72 17.92 0.60
N VAL A 255 8.55 16.89 -0.22
CA VAL A 255 7.44 16.73 -1.17
C VAL A 255 6.36 15.81 -0.62
N HIS A 256 6.77 14.75 0.08
CA HIS A 256 5.86 13.76 0.68
C HIS A 256 6.13 13.62 2.17
N LEU A 257 5.08 13.71 2.97
CA LEU A 257 5.13 13.57 4.42
C LEU A 257 4.02 12.63 4.88
N GLU A 258 4.38 11.57 5.57
CA GLU A 258 3.45 10.66 6.22
C GLU A 258 3.80 10.53 7.70
N LEU A 259 2.85 10.84 8.58
CA LEU A 259 3.03 10.89 10.02
C LEU A 259 1.90 10.18 10.75
N GLN A 260 2.24 9.44 11.80
CA GLN A 260 1.27 9.01 12.81
C GLN A 260 1.38 9.87 14.09
N ILE A 261 0.38 10.70 14.32
CA ILE A 261 0.31 11.68 15.41
C ILE A 261 -0.43 11.08 16.59
N HIS A 262 0.29 10.83 17.68
CA HIS A 262 -0.31 10.44 18.95
C HIS A 262 -0.83 11.68 19.70
N SER A 263 0.00 12.72 19.83
CA SER A 263 -0.40 14.00 20.44
C SER A 263 0.36 15.18 19.84
N ILE A 264 -0.25 16.36 19.92
CA ILE A 264 0.34 17.65 19.56
C ILE A 264 -0.14 18.69 20.57
N PRO A 265 0.72 19.60 21.08
CA PRO A 265 0.26 20.67 21.96
C PRO A 265 -0.73 21.54 21.21
N GLU A 266 -1.73 22.05 21.94
CA GLU A 266 -2.65 23.01 21.34
C GLU A 266 -1.88 24.28 20.93
N PRO A 267 -2.18 24.85 19.76
CA PRO A 267 -1.53 26.08 19.32
C PRO A 267 -1.87 27.20 20.31
N GLY A 268 -0.90 27.55 21.17
CA GLY A 268 -1.06 28.51 22.27
C GLY A 268 -1.16 29.97 21.82
N GLY A 269 -2.02 30.27 20.84
CA GLY A 269 -2.19 31.60 20.25
C GLY A 269 -0.98 32.08 19.43
N THR A 270 0.06 31.27 19.30
CA THR A 270 1.23 31.62 18.50
C THR A 270 0.82 31.69 17.03
N GLU A 271 1.16 32.81 16.36
CA GLU A 271 0.84 33.01 14.95
C GLU A 271 1.37 31.84 14.11
N ALA A 272 0.49 31.19 13.36
CA ALA A 272 0.84 30.09 12.49
C ALA A 272 1.84 30.58 11.43
N GLN A 273 3.04 29.98 11.40
CA GLN A 273 4.01 30.26 10.36
C GLN A 273 3.76 29.32 9.17
N PRO A 274 3.61 29.84 7.94
CA PRO A 274 3.46 28.99 6.76
C PRO A 274 4.72 28.15 6.56
N GLY A 275 4.58 26.84 6.74
CA GLY A 275 5.61 25.84 6.58
C GLY A 275 5.49 25.07 5.27
N PHE A 276 6.43 24.14 5.05
CA PHE A 276 6.32 23.09 4.03
C PHE A 276 6.04 23.60 2.61
N ARG A 277 6.82 24.59 2.16
CA ARG A 277 6.61 25.24 0.85
C ARG A 277 6.65 24.28 -0.35
N GLY A 278 7.37 23.17 -0.23
CA GLY A 278 7.49 22.14 -1.26
C GLY A 278 6.53 20.96 -1.11
N LEU A 279 5.74 20.90 -0.03
CA LEU A 279 4.95 19.72 0.32
C LEU A 279 3.71 19.61 -0.55
N ARG A 280 3.65 18.53 -1.32
CA ARG A 280 2.54 18.23 -2.25
C ARG A 280 1.63 17.14 -1.72
N SER A 281 2.16 16.21 -0.93
CA SER A 281 1.43 15.04 -0.42
C SER A 281 1.62 14.93 1.09
N LEU A 282 0.51 14.95 1.82
CA LEU A 282 0.49 14.84 3.28
C LEU A 282 -0.47 13.72 3.69
N SER A 283 0.03 12.74 4.42
CA SER A 283 -0.74 11.65 5.02
C SER A 283 -0.61 11.73 6.54
N LEU A 284 -1.73 11.90 7.24
CA LEU A 284 -1.77 12.07 8.69
C LEU A 284 -2.64 10.99 9.31
N LYS A 285 -2.06 10.20 10.21
CA LYS A 285 -2.76 9.18 10.97
C LYS A 285 -2.87 9.61 12.43
N GLY A 286 -4.01 9.44 13.11
CA GLY A 286 -4.15 9.74 14.53
C GLY A 286 -5.48 10.39 14.92
N SER A 287 -5.58 10.97 16.12
CA SER A 287 -6.81 11.68 16.52
C SER A 287 -7.05 12.90 15.62
N LEU A 288 -8.30 13.08 15.16
CA LEU A 288 -8.69 14.21 14.33
C LEU A 288 -8.31 15.55 14.96
N ARG A 289 -8.47 15.72 16.27
CA ARG A 289 -8.07 16.93 17.00
C ARG A 289 -6.60 17.28 16.76
N HIS A 290 -5.73 16.28 16.81
CA HIS A 290 -4.29 16.46 16.62
C HIS A 290 -3.92 16.69 15.15
N VAL A 291 -4.59 16.00 14.22
CA VAL A 291 -4.46 16.25 12.78
C VAL A 291 -4.80 17.71 12.47
N CYS A 292 -5.92 18.22 12.98
CA CYS A 292 -6.32 19.61 12.77
C CYS A 292 -5.34 20.60 13.38
N ALA A 293 -4.86 20.35 14.61
CA ALA A 293 -3.85 21.21 15.23
C ALA A 293 -2.53 21.23 14.42
N PHE A 294 -2.12 20.11 13.83
CA PHE A 294 -0.96 20.05 12.94
C PHE A 294 -1.19 20.89 11.66
N MET A 295 -2.35 20.77 11.04
CA MET A 295 -2.71 21.56 9.85
C MET A 295 -2.74 23.07 10.15
N VAL A 296 -3.31 23.47 11.28
CA VAL A 296 -3.33 24.87 11.74
C VAL A 296 -1.92 25.40 11.98
N ALA A 297 -1.04 24.60 12.60
CA ALA A 297 0.31 25.01 12.94
C ALA A 297 1.23 25.15 11.70
N THR A 298 0.96 24.39 10.64
CA THR A 298 1.91 24.22 9.53
C THR A 298 1.47 24.84 8.20
N LYS A 299 0.15 24.93 7.93
CA LYS A 299 -0.46 25.59 6.75
C LYS A 299 0.33 25.39 5.44
N PRO A 300 0.49 24.14 4.94
CA PRO A 300 1.30 23.86 3.75
C PRO A 300 0.64 24.49 2.50
N PRO A 301 1.25 25.51 1.86
CA PRO A 301 0.57 26.30 0.81
C PRO A 301 0.46 25.58 -0.54
N ALA A 302 1.35 24.61 -0.80
CA ALA A 302 1.45 23.88 -2.06
C ALA A 302 0.85 22.47 -2.00
N LEU A 303 0.02 22.17 -0.99
CA LEU A 303 -0.51 20.83 -0.78
C LEU A 303 -1.53 20.45 -1.86
N GLU A 304 -1.25 19.38 -2.58
CA GLU A 304 -2.12 18.87 -3.66
C GLU A 304 -2.92 17.63 -3.22
N LEU A 305 -2.37 16.82 -2.30
CA LEU A 305 -2.98 15.61 -1.76
C LEU A 305 -2.94 15.63 -0.23
N LEU A 306 -4.11 15.49 0.39
CA LEU A 306 -4.28 15.31 1.82
C LEU A 306 -4.97 13.97 2.08
N ASN A 307 -4.32 13.10 2.85
CA ASN A 307 -4.87 11.85 3.36
C ASN A 307 -4.93 11.91 4.89
N ILE A 308 -6.09 11.58 5.47
CA ILE A 308 -6.32 11.58 6.91
C ILE A 308 -6.82 10.19 7.31
N GLU A 309 -6.20 9.56 8.29
CA GLU A 309 -6.64 8.28 8.85
C GLU A 309 -6.84 8.44 10.36
N THR A 310 -8.09 8.49 10.81
CA THR A 310 -8.38 8.73 12.22
C THR A 310 -8.80 7.46 12.92
N THR A 311 -8.08 7.08 13.98
CA THR A 311 -8.38 5.89 14.78
C THR A 311 -9.41 6.16 15.89
N HIS A 312 -9.49 7.39 16.41
CA HIS A 312 -10.36 7.75 17.53
C HIS A 312 -11.12 9.06 17.25
N LEU A 313 -12.38 8.94 16.85
CA LEU A 313 -13.35 10.03 16.98
C LEU A 313 -13.91 10.01 18.40
N CYS A 314 -13.26 10.69 19.34
CA CYS A 314 -13.69 10.73 20.74
C CYS A 314 -15.11 11.33 20.86
N PRO A 315 -16.13 10.55 21.26
CA PRO A 315 -17.52 11.02 21.17
C PRO A 315 -17.91 12.07 22.24
N GLY A 316 -17.15 12.20 23.34
CA GLY A 316 -17.50 13.07 24.47
C GLY A 316 -16.85 14.47 24.48
N ASP A 317 -15.87 14.73 23.61
CA ASP A 317 -15.20 16.03 23.61
C ASP A 317 -16.07 16.98 22.77
N ALA A 318 -16.68 17.99 23.38
CA ALA A 318 -17.43 19.02 22.65
C ALA A 318 -16.60 19.67 21.53
N GLY A 319 -15.26 19.50 21.57
CA GLY A 319 -14.33 19.87 20.51
C GLY A 319 -14.36 19.01 19.24
N GLY A 320 -15.04 17.85 19.20
CA GLY A 320 -15.09 16.98 18.02
C GLY A 320 -15.73 17.66 16.81
N ARG A 321 -16.93 18.26 16.98
CA ARG A 321 -17.58 19.08 15.94
C ARG A 321 -16.70 20.25 15.50
N ASN A 322 -16.07 20.91 16.46
CA ASN A 322 -15.19 22.04 16.18
C ASN A 322 -13.90 21.62 15.48
N SER A 323 -13.54 20.33 15.44
CA SER A 323 -12.27 19.88 14.87
C SER A 323 -12.29 19.94 13.34
N PHE A 324 -13.36 19.47 12.68
CA PHE A 324 -13.48 19.64 11.22
C PHE A 324 -13.64 21.11 10.86
N GLU A 325 -14.43 21.88 11.62
CA GLU A 325 -14.54 23.33 11.42
C GLU A 325 -13.18 24.03 11.52
N ARG A 326 -12.27 23.58 12.39
CA ARG A 326 -10.88 24.10 12.43
C ARG A 326 -10.07 23.81 11.18
N LEU A 327 -10.43 22.79 10.38
CA LEU A 327 -9.80 22.59 9.07
C LEU A 327 -10.25 23.66 8.07
N GLN A 328 -11.43 24.25 8.27
CA GLN A 328 -11.93 25.33 7.42
C GLN A 328 -10.93 26.51 7.47
N GLY A 329 -10.42 26.89 6.30
CA GLY A 329 -9.40 27.93 6.17
C GLY A 329 -7.95 27.49 6.41
N THR A 330 -7.70 26.22 6.76
CA THR A 330 -6.35 25.64 6.75
C THR A 330 -6.03 24.92 5.46
N LEU A 331 -7.06 24.46 4.74
CA LEU A 331 -6.89 23.77 3.46
C LEU A 331 -6.46 24.78 2.39
N PRO A 332 -5.33 24.52 1.70
CA PRO A 332 -4.85 25.42 0.68
C PRO A 332 -5.68 25.31 -0.61
N PRO A 333 -5.74 26.38 -1.42
CA PRO A 333 -6.46 26.37 -2.70
C PRO A 333 -5.84 25.44 -3.76
N SER A 334 -4.61 24.95 -3.52
CA SER A 334 -3.89 24.00 -4.36
C SER A 334 -4.36 22.55 -4.19
N LEU A 335 -5.21 22.27 -3.20
CA LEU A 335 -5.67 20.92 -2.88
C LEU A 335 -6.52 20.33 -4.02
N ARG A 336 -6.09 19.18 -4.54
CA ARG A 336 -6.76 18.46 -5.64
C ARG A 336 -7.36 17.13 -5.18
N THR A 337 -6.73 16.47 -4.22
CA THR A 337 -7.17 15.16 -3.71
C THR A 337 -7.31 15.22 -2.19
N PHE A 338 -8.50 14.88 -1.71
CA PHE A 338 -8.80 14.71 -0.30
C PHE A 338 -9.24 13.28 -0.04
N SER A 339 -8.58 12.61 0.90
CA SER A 339 -8.91 11.28 1.37
C SER A 339 -9.01 11.29 2.89
N ALA A 340 -10.07 10.71 3.44
CA ALA A 340 -10.27 10.56 4.87
C ALA A 340 -10.83 9.17 5.19
N THR A 341 -10.17 8.42 6.07
CA THR A 341 -10.70 7.21 6.69
C THR A 341 -10.98 7.51 8.15
N LEU A 342 -12.24 7.41 8.55
CA LEU A 342 -12.74 7.81 9.85
C LEU A 342 -13.26 6.59 10.59
N SER A 343 -12.51 6.07 11.55
CA SER A 343 -13.00 5.01 12.42
C SER A 343 -13.49 5.55 13.76
N CYS A 344 -14.60 5.02 14.22
CA CYS A 344 -15.10 5.21 15.58
C CYS A 344 -14.86 3.92 16.33
N GLU A 345 -14.08 3.94 17.42
CA GLU A 345 -13.96 2.74 18.26
C GLU A 345 -15.33 2.38 18.80
N ASN A 346 -15.80 1.19 18.44
CA ASN A 346 -17.10 0.68 18.83
C ASN A 346 -17.28 0.78 20.34
N MET A 347 -18.04 1.77 20.78
CA MET A 347 -18.63 1.74 22.10
C MET A 347 -19.64 0.60 22.09
N HIS A 348 -19.19 -0.59 22.49
CA HIS A 348 -19.98 -1.82 22.60
C HIS A 348 -21.16 -1.73 23.60
N GLY A 349 -21.61 -0.55 23.99
CA GLY A 349 -22.68 -0.33 24.94
C GLY A 349 -23.69 0.69 24.45
N TYR A 350 -24.69 0.25 23.70
CA TYR A 350 -26.09 0.75 23.56
C TYR A 350 -26.38 2.27 23.49
N GLY A 351 -25.38 3.15 23.43
CA GLY A 351 -25.53 4.58 23.25
C GLY A 351 -25.59 4.90 21.76
N SER A 352 -26.66 5.56 21.32
CA SER A 352 -26.77 6.09 19.97
C SER A 352 -25.54 6.94 19.64
N CYS A 353 -24.86 6.66 18.53
CA CYS A 353 -23.73 7.45 18.03
C CYS A 353 -24.19 8.80 17.44
N ASP A 354 -25.06 9.53 18.14
CA ASP A 354 -25.59 10.86 17.74
C ASP A 354 -24.49 11.94 17.64
N GLN A 355 -23.23 11.57 17.91
CA GLN A 355 -22.07 12.44 18.00
C GLN A 355 -21.21 12.48 16.73
N PHE A 356 -21.50 11.65 15.71
CA PHE A 356 -20.82 11.78 14.43
C PHE A 356 -21.20 13.13 13.76
N PRO A 357 -20.25 13.87 13.16
CA PRO A 357 -20.57 15.09 12.44
C PRO A 357 -21.60 14.79 11.33
N ASN A 358 -22.61 15.65 11.20
CA ASN A 358 -23.53 15.53 10.08
C ASN A 358 -22.77 15.73 8.76
N SER A 359 -23.40 15.31 7.65
CA SER A 359 -22.72 15.32 6.35
C SER A 359 -22.28 16.71 5.88
N SER A 360 -23.05 17.74 6.21
CA SER A 360 -22.67 19.12 5.92
C SER A 360 -21.43 19.57 6.71
N ALA A 361 -21.34 19.28 8.01
CA ALA A 361 -20.15 19.62 8.81
C ALA A 361 -18.89 18.88 8.35
N LEU A 362 -19.03 17.66 7.83
CA LEU A 362 -17.90 16.90 7.31
C LEU A 362 -17.36 17.48 6.00
N LEU A 363 -18.24 17.93 5.10
CA LEU A 363 -17.86 18.50 3.80
C LEU A 363 -17.58 20.00 3.86
N ALA A 364 -18.08 20.73 4.86
CA ALA A 364 -17.93 22.18 4.98
C ALA A 364 -16.47 22.67 4.85
N PRO A 365 -15.45 22.01 5.43
CA PRO A 365 -14.06 22.45 5.27
C PRO A 365 -13.56 22.34 3.82
N LEU A 366 -14.07 21.38 3.05
CA LEU A 366 -13.67 21.12 1.67
C LEU A 366 -14.25 22.15 0.69
N LEU A 367 -15.28 22.90 1.10
CA LEU A 367 -15.91 23.92 0.26
C LEU A 367 -14.95 25.06 -0.08
N THR A 368 -13.90 25.27 0.71
CA THR A 368 -12.90 26.30 0.44
C THR A 368 -11.88 25.90 -0.64
N ALA A 369 -11.88 24.63 -1.06
CA ALA A 369 -10.93 24.09 -2.04
C ALA A 369 -11.61 23.88 -3.41
N GLU A 370 -11.73 24.96 -4.18
CA GLU A 370 -12.42 25.00 -5.49
C GLU A 370 -11.80 24.06 -6.55
N ASN A 371 -10.51 23.71 -6.39
CA ASN A 371 -9.77 22.87 -7.33
C ASN A 371 -9.82 21.36 -7.01
N LEU A 372 -10.69 20.94 -6.09
CA LEU A 372 -10.84 19.53 -5.75
C LEU A 372 -11.30 18.71 -6.95
N GLN A 373 -10.58 17.62 -7.19
CA GLN A 373 -10.82 16.65 -8.26
C GLN A 373 -11.24 15.30 -7.70
N ARG A 374 -10.73 14.93 -6.52
CA ARG A 374 -10.97 13.62 -5.91
C ARG A 374 -11.28 13.78 -4.45
N ILE A 375 -12.46 13.30 -4.05
CA ILE A 375 -12.90 13.26 -2.65
C ILE A 375 -13.21 11.81 -2.33
N SER A 376 -12.53 11.27 -1.32
CA SER A 376 -12.76 9.92 -0.81
C SER A 376 -12.90 9.95 0.71
N ILE A 377 -14.07 9.61 1.22
CA ILE A 377 -14.35 9.55 2.65
C ILE A 377 -14.84 8.14 2.96
N ALA A 378 -14.08 7.40 3.74
CA ALA A 378 -14.47 6.12 4.31
C ALA A 378 -14.82 6.30 5.78
N ILE A 379 -15.97 5.79 6.21
CA ILE A 379 -16.44 5.87 7.60
C ILE A 379 -16.70 4.46 8.08
N ASP A 380 -15.86 3.99 8.98
CA ASP A 380 -15.92 2.62 9.48
C ASP A 380 -16.99 2.50 10.57
N ASP A 381 -17.62 1.32 10.64
CA ASP A 381 -18.49 0.88 11.73
C ASP A 381 -19.77 1.72 11.99
N GLN A 382 -20.19 2.58 11.06
CA GLN A 382 -21.37 3.43 11.24
C GLN A 382 -22.24 3.52 9.98
N ASP A 383 -23.57 3.58 10.19
CA ASP A 383 -24.55 3.96 9.16
C ASP A 383 -24.49 5.47 8.93
N TYR A 384 -23.43 5.92 8.27
CA TYR A 384 -23.32 7.32 7.87
C TYR A 384 -24.30 7.65 6.75
N LEU A 385 -25.04 8.74 6.91
CA LEU A 385 -26.02 9.20 5.95
C LEU A 385 -25.60 10.51 5.29
N LEU A 386 -25.43 10.46 3.97
CA LEU A 386 -25.33 11.64 3.12
C LEU A 386 -26.74 12.08 2.73
N THR A 387 -27.08 13.37 2.84
CA THR A 387 -28.44 13.86 2.58
C THR A 387 -28.57 14.60 1.25
N ASP A 388 -29.82 14.73 0.76
CA ASP A 388 -30.15 15.59 -0.38
C ASP A 388 -29.66 17.03 -0.19
N THR A 389 -29.84 17.58 1.02
CA THR A 389 -29.45 18.96 1.34
C THR A 389 -27.94 19.14 1.24
N THR A 390 -27.15 18.19 1.73
CA THR A 390 -25.70 18.26 1.64
C THR A 390 -25.20 18.16 0.20
N LEU A 391 -25.79 17.29 -0.63
CA LEU A 391 -25.40 17.23 -2.05
C LEU A 391 -25.77 18.49 -2.82
N ALA A 392 -26.91 19.12 -2.50
CA ALA A 392 -27.30 20.40 -3.07
C ALA A 392 -26.36 21.54 -2.63
N GLU A 393 -25.91 21.54 -1.37
CA GLU A 393 -24.95 22.53 -0.85
C GLU A 393 -23.60 22.50 -1.57
N VAL A 394 -23.14 21.31 -2.00
CA VAL A 394 -21.83 21.15 -2.64
C VAL A 394 -21.88 21.11 -4.17
N GLN A 395 -23.08 21.22 -4.75
CA GLN A 395 -23.35 20.98 -6.16
C GLN A 395 -22.48 21.83 -7.10
N ASP A 396 -22.30 23.12 -6.77
CA ASP A 396 -21.62 24.07 -7.65
C ASP A 396 -20.19 24.39 -7.17
N THR A 397 -19.69 23.67 -6.16
CA THR A 397 -18.44 24.02 -5.49
C THR A 397 -17.19 23.48 -6.19
N TRP A 398 -17.28 22.32 -6.86
CA TRP A 398 -16.10 21.61 -7.40
C TRP A 398 -16.25 21.29 -8.89
N PRO A 399 -16.17 22.28 -9.80
CA PRO A 399 -16.41 22.07 -11.23
C PRO A 399 -15.41 21.10 -11.90
N GLN A 400 -14.30 20.78 -11.24
CA GLN A 400 -13.28 19.84 -11.72
C GLN A 400 -13.37 18.45 -11.07
N LEU A 401 -14.45 18.15 -10.34
CA LEU A 401 -14.63 16.87 -9.66
C LEU A 401 -14.68 15.71 -10.65
N VAL A 402 -13.75 14.76 -10.48
CA VAL A 402 -13.62 13.52 -11.24
C VAL A 402 -14.09 12.33 -10.41
N GLN A 403 -13.85 12.35 -9.10
CA GLN A 403 -14.20 11.26 -8.20
C GLN A 403 -14.86 11.81 -6.93
N PHE A 404 -16.03 11.30 -6.61
CA PHE A 404 -16.72 11.55 -5.35
C PHE A 404 -17.11 10.23 -4.69
N LYS A 405 -16.40 9.87 -3.62
CA LYS A 405 -16.62 8.63 -2.88
C LYS A 405 -16.89 8.95 -1.43
N VAL A 406 -18.06 8.57 -0.96
CA VAL A 406 -18.38 8.50 0.46
C VAL A 406 -18.87 7.08 0.73
N SER A 407 -18.09 6.32 1.47
CA SER A 407 -18.34 4.89 1.70
C SER A 407 -18.40 4.55 3.18
N THR A 408 -19.31 3.66 3.53
CA THR A 408 -19.38 3.00 4.83
C THR A 408 -19.00 1.53 4.63
N PRO A 409 -17.69 1.21 4.55
CA PRO A 409 -17.28 -0.17 4.38
C PRO A 409 -17.90 -0.99 5.51
N LYS A 410 -18.56 -2.09 5.14
CA LYS A 410 -19.03 -3.04 6.16
C LYS A 410 -17.78 -3.54 6.88
N PRO A 411 -17.77 -3.60 8.23
CA PRO A 411 -16.68 -4.23 8.94
C PRO A 411 -16.43 -5.57 8.28
N HIS A 412 -15.19 -5.82 7.88
CA HIS A 412 -14.79 -7.15 7.46
C HIS A 412 -15.08 -8.04 8.66
N VAL A 413 -16.23 -8.71 8.65
CA VAL A 413 -16.55 -9.74 9.62
C VAL A 413 -15.49 -10.79 9.33
N VAL A 414 -14.42 -10.76 10.11
CA VAL A 414 -13.39 -11.80 10.07
C VAL A 414 -14.13 -13.05 10.48
N GLU A 415 -14.60 -13.81 9.49
CA GLU A 415 -15.53 -14.93 9.66
C GLU A 415 -14.96 -16.04 10.57
N ASN A 416 -13.66 -15.94 10.90
CA ASN A 416 -12.95 -16.77 11.85
C ASN A 416 -13.22 -16.45 13.33
N GLN A 417 -13.91 -15.35 13.68
CA GLN A 417 -14.37 -15.09 15.06
C GLN A 417 -15.83 -15.53 15.27
N ARG A 418 -16.16 -16.80 14.97
CA ARG A 418 -17.34 -17.48 15.54
C ARG A 418 -17.08 -17.91 16.99
N GLN A 419 -16.39 -17.10 17.78
CA GLN A 419 -16.23 -17.35 19.21
C GLN A 419 -17.54 -16.97 19.91
N HIS A 420 -18.37 -17.98 20.17
CA HIS A 420 -19.37 -18.02 21.24
C HIS A 420 -20.06 -16.69 21.59
N TRP A 421 -20.70 -16.06 20.60
CA TRP A 421 -21.73 -15.06 20.87
C TRP A 421 -22.83 -15.75 21.66
N HIS A 422 -22.85 -15.55 22.98
CA HIS A 422 -24.03 -15.85 23.77
C HIS A 422 -25.17 -15.02 23.16
N PRO A 423 -26.32 -15.63 22.84
CA PRO A 423 -27.46 -14.88 22.31
C PRO A 423 -27.75 -13.73 23.28
N PRO A 424 -27.82 -12.48 22.80
CA PRO A 424 -28.09 -11.35 23.67
C PRO A 424 -29.38 -11.66 24.43
N VAL A 425 -29.31 -11.59 25.77
CA VAL A 425 -30.50 -11.60 26.62
C VAL A 425 -31.41 -10.53 26.06
N VAL A 426 -32.55 -10.93 25.50
CA VAL A 426 -33.56 -10.01 24.97
C VAL A 426 -34.12 -9.26 26.16
N ILE A 427 -33.50 -8.13 26.50
CA ILE A 427 -34.07 -7.16 27.42
C ILE A 427 -35.22 -6.51 26.65
N VAL A 428 -36.42 -7.12 26.76
CA VAL A 428 -37.65 -6.52 26.27
C VAL A 428 -37.80 -5.19 27.02
N PRO A 429 -37.80 -4.03 26.35
CA PRO A 429 -37.97 -2.77 27.03
C PRO A 429 -39.34 -2.75 27.69
N ILE A 430 -39.35 -2.85 29.03
CA ILE A 430 -40.56 -2.72 29.85
C ILE A 430 -41.12 -1.33 29.57
N LYS A 431 -42.29 -1.27 28.93
CA LYS A 431 -43.05 -0.03 28.71
C LYS A 431 -43.52 0.50 30.06
N VAL A 432 -42.66 1.26 30.77
CA VAL A 432 -43.06 1.98 31.98
C VAL A 432 -44.08 3.06 31.57
N GLY A 433 -45.24 3.01 32.24
CA GLY A 433 -46.45 3.71 31.85
C GLY A 433 -46.39 5.23 31.96
N ARG A 434 -46.92 5.88 30.91
CA ARG A 434 -47.79 7.07 30.90
C ARG A 434 -47.64 8.07 32.06
N GLY A 435 -46.54 8.81 32.07
CA GLY A 435 -46.57 10.23 32.45
C GLY A 435 -46.72 11.06 31.18
N SER A 436 -47.53 12.12 31.22
CA SER A 436 -47.84 13.01 30.10
C SER A 436 -46.57 13.46 29.36
N ARG A 437 -46.23 12.74 28.29
CA ARG A 437 -45.08 13.02 27.44
C ARG A 437 -45.45 14.22 26.59
N SER A 438 -44.86 15.36 26.92
CA SER A 438 -44.60 16.45 25.98
C SER A 438 -44.29 15.82 24.61
N GLU A 439 -45.10 16.14 23.60
CA GLU A 439 -44.87 15.76 22.20
C GLU A 439 -43.58 16.45 21.73
N TYR A 440 -42.43 15.94 22.15
CA TYR A 440 -41.18 16.21 21.48
C TYR A 440 -41.33 15.61 20.09
N ARG A 441 -41.75 16.44 19.13
CA ARG A 441 -41.65 16.14 17.70
C ARG A 441 -40.23 15.67 17.47
N ARG A 442 -40.05 14.36 17.34
CA ARG A 442 -38.77 13.80 16.95
C ARG A 442 -38.41 14.45 15.62
N PRO A 443 -37.21 15.03 15.49
CA PRO A 443 -36.74 15.52 14.20
C PRO A 443 -37.00 14.44 13.15
N THR A 444 -37.63 14.82 12.04
CA THR A 444 -37.77 13.89 10.92
C THR A 444 -36.39 13.37 10.56
N PRO A 445 -36.20 12.04 10.46
CA PRO A 445 -34.89 11.50 10.16
C PRO A 445 -34.40 12.10 8.84
N PRO A 446 -33.09 12.43 8.75
CA PRO A 446 -32.52 12.94 7.51
C PRO A 446 -32.78 11.94 6.38
N LYS A 447 -33.10 12.45 5.19
CA LYS A 447 -33.41 11.63 4.03
C LYS A 447 -32.14 11.36 3.22
N PRO A 448 -31.89 10.11 2.78
CA PRO A 448 -30.82 9.80 1.84
C PRO A 448 -31.00 10.53 0.50
N PRO A 449 -29.98 10.51 -0.38
CA PRO A 449 -30.06 11.18 -1.67
C PRO A 449 -31.08 10.49 -2.59
N SER A 450 -31.97 11.28 -3.19
CA SER A 450 -32.91 10.80 -4.21
C SER A 450 -32.25 10.73 -5.60
N ILE A 451 -32.82 9.94 -6.52
CA ILE A 451 -32.35 9.87 -7.92
C ILE A 451 -32.36 11.26 -8.58
N LYS A 452 -33.35 12.10 -8.25
CA LYS A 452 -33.43 13.49 -8.75
C LYS A 452 -32.20 14.29 -8.32
N THR A 453 -31.80 14.18 -7.06
CA THR A 453 -30.60 14.86 -6.55
C THR A 453 -29.34 14.34 -7.22
N LEU A 454 -29.24 13.03 -7.49
CA LEU A 454 -28.10 12.46 -8.22
C LEU A 454 -28.01 12.99 -9.65
N ALA A 455 -29.15 13.15 -10.34
CA ALA A 455 -29.19 13.73 -11.67
C ALA A 455 -28.68 15.17 -11.68
N ILE A 456 -29.13 15.97 -10.71
CA ILE A 456 -28.71 17.37 -10.53
C ILE A 456 -27.20 17.43 -10.20
N PHE A 457 -26.74 16.62 -9.25
CA PHE A 457 -25.34 16.54 -8.86
C PHE A 457 -24.44 16.14 -10.03
N ALA A 458 -24.81 15.12 -10.81
CA ALA A 458 -24.05 14.71 -11.99
C ALA A 458 -24.04 15.80 -13.06
N HIS A 459 -25.17 16.48 -13.30
CA HIS A 459 -25.24 17.57 -14.26
C HIS A 459 -24.27 18.71 -13.93
N ALA A 460 -24.11 19.05 -12.65
CA ALA A 460 -23.16 20.07 -12.19
C ALA A 460 -21.69 19.64 -12.29
N HIS A 461 -21.42 18.33 -12.39
CA HIS A 461 -20.07 17.76 -12.40
C HIS A 461 -19.79 16.97 -13.69
N PRO A 462 -19.68 17.61 -14.86
CA PRO A 462 -19.60 16.93 -16.16
C PRO A 462 -18.35 16.04 -16.33
N LYS A 463 -17.33 16.20 -15.47
CA LYS A 463 -16.10 15.39 -15.47
C LYS A 463 -16.15 14.22 -14.50
N LEU A 464 -17.25 14.01 -13.79
CA LEU A 464 -17.38 12.95 -12.78
C LEU A 464 -17.33 11.57 -13.45
N GLU A 465 -16.28 10.81 -13.16
CA GLU A 465 -16.05 9.45 -13.64
C GLU A 465 -16.41 8.39 -12.62
N GLU A 466 -16.38 8.72 -11.32
CA GLU A 466 -16.69 7.80 -10.23
C GLU A 466 -17.54 8.46 -9.14
N LEU A 467 -18.65 7.81 -8.80
CA LEU A 467 -19.60 8.22 -7.77
C LEU A 467 -19.92 7.04 -6.86
N VAL A 468 -19.51 7.15 -5.59
CA VAL A 468 -19.82 6.14 -4.57
C VAL A 468 -20.53 6.81 -3.40
N LEU A 469 -21.67 6.25 -3.01
CA LEU A 469 -22.54 6.80 -1.97
C LEU A 469 -22.75 5.77 -0.85
N PRO A 470 -22.98 6.21 0.40
CA PRO A 470 -23.28 5.29 1.48
C PRO A 470 -24.61 4.57 1.25
N THR A 471 -25.65 5.35 0.90
CA THR A 471 -27.01 4.89 0.66
C THR A 471 -27.71 5.81 -0.35
N ILE A 472 -28.86 5.38 -0.90
CA ILE A 472 -29.78 6.20 -1.71
C ILE A 472 -31.22 5.96 -1.25
N ASP A 473 -32.10 6.94 -1.47
CA ASP A 473 -33.51 6.82 -1.09
C ASP A 473 -34.25 5.97 -2.12
N LEU A 474 -34.49 4.70 -1.77
CA LEU A 474 -35.19 3.78 -2.64
C LEU A 474 -36.72 3.99 -2.67
N ARG A 475 -37.27 4.88 -1.85
CA ARG A 475 -38.72 5.12 -1.77
C ARG A 475 -39.18 6.27 -2.65
N ALA A 476 -38.25 7.15 -3.04
CA ALA A 476 -38.51 8.35 -3.82
C ALA A 476 -38.08 8.17 -5.29
N VAL A 477 -38.62 7.14 -5.97
CA VAL A 477 -38.36 6.93 -7.40
C VAL A 477 -39.17 7.95 -8.21
N PRO A 478 -38.53 8.84 -8.98
CA PRO A 478 -39.26 9.70 -9.90
C PRO A 478 -39.92 8.84 -11.00
N ALA A 479 -41.04 9.31 -11.55
CA ALA A 479 -41.60 8.67 -12.73
C ALA A 479 -40.54 8.66 -13.86
N LEU A 480 -40.36 7.52 -14.53
CA LEU A 480 -39.24 7.29 -15.46
C LEU A 480 -39.20 8.29 -16.62
N ASP A 481 -40.35 8.84 -17.01
CA ASP A 481 -40.50 9.90 -18.02
C ASP A 481 -39.95 11.26 -17.56
N THR A 482 -39.81 11.48 -16.25
CA THR A 482 -39.24 12.71 -15.67
C THR A 482 -37.72 12.61 -15.45
N VAL A 483 -37.13 11.43 -15.63
CA VAL A 483 -35.68 11.22 -15.47
C VAL A 483 -34.96 11.73 -16.73
N PRO A 484 -34.06 12.72 -16.61
CA PRO A 484 -33.34 13.24 -17.77
C PRO A 484 -32.40 12.17 -18.35
N LEU A 485 -32.33 12.08 -19.68
CA LEU A 485 -31.33 11.28 -20.37
C LEU A 485 -29.99 12.02 -20.33
N LEU A 486 -29.18 11.71 -19.32
CA LEU A 486 -27.84 12.26 -19.22
C LEU A 486 -26.88 11.32 -19.97
N SER A 487 -26.22 11.84 -21.02
CA SER A 487 -25.07 11.14 -21.63
C SER A 487 -23.81 11.38 -20.80
N HIS A 488 -23.91 11.21 -19.48
CA HIS A 488 -22.85 11.55 -18.56
C HIS A 488 -21.63 10.63 -18.73
N GLY A 489 -20.43 11.15 -18.48
CA GLY A 489 -19.17 10.39 -18.51
C GLY A 489 -18.92 9.46 -17.32
N LEU A 490 -19.96 9.20 -16.50
CA LEU A 490 -19.80 8.41 -15.27
C LEU A 490 -19.53 6.95 -15.65
N ARG A 491 -18.42 6.41 -15.13
CA ARG A 491 -17.97 5.04 -15.40
C ARG A 491 -18.16 4.12 -14.20
N HIS A 492 -18.02 4.62 -12.99
CA HIS A 492 -18.15 3.81 -11.78
C HIS A 492 -19.23 4.39 -10.89
N PHE A 493 -20.21 3.56 -10.56
CA PHE A 493 -21.28 3.90 -9.62
C PHE A 493 -21.39 2.80 -8.56
N GLY A 494 -21.31 3.18 -7.28
CA GLY A 494 -21.36 2.24 -6.17
C GLY A 494 -22.24 2.73 -5.02
N ILE A 495 -22.96 1.81 -4.37
CA ILE A 495 -23.73 2.09 -3.16
C ILE A 495 -23.33 1.09 -2.08
N CYS A 496 -22.92 1.57 -0.90
CA CYS A 496 -22.43 0.70 0.18
C CYS A 496 -23.55 -0.12 0.84
N SER A 497 -24.72 0.50 1.04
CA SER A 497 -25.87 -0.11 1.69
C SER A 497 -27.18 0.29 1.02
N LEU A 498 -27.99 -0.72 0.71
CA LEU A 498 -29.32 -0.57 0.10
C LEU A 498 -30.38 -1.12 1.05
N ALA A 499 -31.45 -0.37 1.25
CA ALA A 499 -32.57 -0.81 2.07
C ALA A 499 -33.17 -2.13 1.52
N GLY A 500 -33.41 -3.08 2.42
CA GLY A 500 -34.09 -4.32 2.10
C GLY A 500 -35.57 -4.12 1.82
N GLY A 501 -36.17 -5.04 1.06
CA GLY A 501 -37.62 -5.09 0.83
C GLY A 501 -38.19 -4.11 -0.22
N VAL A 502 -37.34 -3.34 -0.91
CA VAL A 502 -37.76 -2.43 -1.98
C VAL A 502 -37.36 -3.00 -3.36
N GLY A 503 -38.23 -2.88 -4.37
CA GLY A 503 -37.89 -3.28 -5.74
C GLY A 503 -36.76 -2.43 -6.34
N LEU A 504 -35.76 -3.06 -6.95
CA LEU A 504 -34.61 -2.35 -7.55
C LEU A 504 -34.76 -2.07 -9.05
N ILE A 505 -35.77 -2.64 -9.71
CA ILE A 505 -35.92 -2.57 -11.17
C ILE A 505 -36.10 -1.12 -11.65
N ASP A 506 -37.04 -0.37 -11.05
CA ASP A 506 -37.29 1.02 -11.45
C ASP A 506 -36.08 1.93 -11.18
N HIS A 507 -35.33 1.64 -10.12
CA HIS A 507 -34.08 2.34 -9.80
C HIS A 507 -32.99 2.05 -10.81
N ALA A 508 -32.82 0.78 -11.19
CA ALA A 508 -31.86 0.38 -12.20
C ALA A 508 -32.19 1.05 -13.55
N HIS A 509 -33.47 1.12 -13.92
CA HIS A 509 -33.92 1.84 -15.11
C HIS A 509 -33.57 3.33 -15.06
N ALA A 510 -33.91 4.01 -13.96
CA ALA A 510 -33.61 5.43 -13.81
C ALA A 510 -32.10 5.71 -13.83
N LEU A 511 -31.30 4.87 -13.15
CA LEU A 511 -29.84 4.98 -13.15
C LEU A 511 -29.22 4.68 -14.52
N ASP A 512 -29.75 3.71 -15.27
CA ASP A 512 -29.30 3.40 -16.63
C ASP A 512 -29.62 4.52 -17.63
N MET A 513 -30.70 5.28 -17.41
CA MET A 513 -31.04 6.49 -18.16
C MET A 513 -30.10 7.66 -17.83
N LEU A 514 -29.70 7.82 -16.56
CA LEU A 514 -28.77 8.85 -16.14
C LEU A 514 -27.31 8.53 -16.51
N PHE A 515 -26.93 7.26 -16.46
CA PHE A 515 -25.54 6.81 -16.58
C PHE A 515 -25.45 5.62 -17.56
N PRO A 516 -25.68 5.85 -18.86
CA PRO A 516 -25.70 4.76 -19.83
C PRO A 516 -24.35 4.08 -20.06
N ASN A 517 -23.25 4.72 -19.62
CA ASN A 517 -21.87 4.31 -19.86
C ASN A 517 -21.15 3.68 -18.66
N LEU A 518 -21.90 3.22 -17.63
CA LEU A 518 -21.30 2.56 -16.47
C LEU A 518 -20.49 1.32 -16.88
N ASP A 519 -19.27 1.19 -16.34
CA ASP A 519 -18.42 0.02 -16.47
C ASP A 519 -18.85 -1.05 -15.46
N LEU A 520 -19.51 -2.09 -15.97
CA LEU A 520 -20.09 -3.18 -15.17
C LEU A 520 -19.22 -4.44 -15.24
N ARG A 521 -17.89 -4.30 -15.40
CA ARG A 521 -16.95 -5.44 -15.39
C ARG A 521 -17.03 -6.28 -14.12
N ASP A 522 -17.20 -5.65 -12.96
CA ASP A 522 -17.33 -6.39 -11.71
C ASP A 522 -18.64 -7.17 -11.64
N ALA A 523 -19.75 -6.62 -12.15
CA ALA A 523 -21.01 -7.34 -12.29
C ALA A 523 -20.87 -8.62 -13.15
N ARG A 524 -20.06 -8.56 -14.22
CA ARG A 524 -19.76 -9.73 -15.07
C ARG A 524 -18.93 -10.79 -14.34
N ARG A 525 -18.03 -10.37 -13.46
CA ARG A 525 -17.28 -11.30 -12.60
C ARG A 525 -18.22 -11.96 -11.57
N LEU A 526 -19.13 -11.18 -11.00
CA LEU A 526 -20.13 -11.67 -10.05
C LEU A 526 -21.05 -12.70 -10.70
N SER A 527 -21.50 -12.49 -11.94
CA SER A 527 -22.34 -13.46 -12.66
C SER A 527 -21.64 -14.80 -12.91
N ALA A 528 -20.31 -14.79 -13.08
CA ALA A 528 -19.52 -16.02 -13.25
C ALA A 528 -19.37 -16.84 -11.96
N THR A 529 -19.46 -16.22 -10.78
CA THR A 529 -19.26 -16.89 -9.47
C THR A 529 -20.48 -17.64 -8.94
N GLY A 530 -21.63 -17.57 -9.63
CA GLY A 530 -22.86 -18.25 -9.25
C GLY A 530 -23.63 -17.58 -8.11
N PRO A 531 -24.94 -17.83 -7.98
CA PRO A 531 -25.85 -17.05 -7.12
C PRO A 531 -25.65 -17.25 -5.61
N ARG A 532 -24.98 -18.32 -5.17
CA ARG A 532 -24.94 -18.74 -3.76
C ARG A 532 -24.19 -17.79 -2.83
N GLN A 533 -23.28 -16.96 -3.35
CA GLN A 533 -22.45 -16.10 -2.51
C GLN A 533 -23.00 -14.67 -2.35
N HIS A 534 -23.95 -14.27 -3.20
CA HIS A 534 -24.39 -12.87 -3.37
C HIS A 534 -25.82 -12.60 -2.93
N GLU A 535 -26.55 -13.61 -2.45
CA GLU A 535 -27.99 -13.50 -2.12
C GLU A 535 -28.30 -12.42 -1.07
N LYS A 536 -27.29 -11.96 -0.32
CA LYS A 536 -27.42 -10.89 0.69
C LYS A 536 -26.85 -9.54 0.24
N ASP A 537 -26.15 -9.48 -0.90
CA ASP A 537 -25.57 -8.23 -1.39
C ASP A 537 -26.51 -7.55 -2.40
N ARG A 538 -27.36 -6.67 -1.87
CA ARG A 538 -28.30 -5.86 -2.65
C ARG A 538 -27.60 -4.95 -3.67
N ASN A 539 -26.35 -4.55 -3.42
CA ASN A 539 -25.59 -3.77 -4.40
C ASN A 539 -25.19 -4.65 -5.59
N ALA A 540 -24.78 -5.91 -5.35
CA ALA A 540 -24.55 -6.87 -6.42
C ALA A 540 -25.81 -7.11 -7.27
N GLU A 541 -27.00 -7.22 -6.64
CA GLU A 541 -28.29 -7.31 -7.34
C GLU A 541 -28.52 -6.10 -8.27
N LEU A 542 -28.33 -4.88 -7.76
CA LEU A 542 -28.46 -3.65 -8.55
C LEU A 542 -27.49 -3.63 -9.74
N GLN A 543 -26.23 -3.99 -9.54
CA GLN A 543 -25.20 -4.03 -10.59
C GLN A 543 -25.54 -5.05 -11.68
N LEU A 544 -26.11 -6.20 -11.32
CA LEU A 544 -26.59 -7.20 -12.28
C LEU A 544 -27.80 -6.70 -13.07
N LEU A 545 -28.74 -5.98 -12.45
CA LEU A 545 -29.88 -5.36 -13.13
C LEU A 545 -29.41 -4.31 -14.15
N LEU A 546 -28.47 -3.43 -13.76
CA LEU A 546 -27.85 -2.46 -14.68
C LEU A 546 -27.18 -3.15 -15.87
N LEU A 547 -26.48 -4.27 -15.62
CA LEU A 547 -25.81 -5.04 -16.67
C LEU A 547 -26.82 -5.64 -17.65
N ALA A 548 -27.94 -6.15 -17.15
CA ALA A 548 -29.02 -6.68 -17.98
C ALA A 548 -29.62 -5.58 -18.87
N LEU A 549 -29.87 -4.38 -18.33
CA LEU A 549 -30.40 -3.23 -19.08
C LEU A 549 -29.45 -2.76 -20.18
N GLN A 550 -28.17 -2.57 -19.86
CA GLN A 550 -27.14 -2.19 -20.85
C GLN A 550 -27.01 -3.23 -21.97
N THR A 551 -27.06 -4.52 -21.62
CA THR A 551 -27.01 -5.62 -22.60
C THR A 551 -28.25 -5.60 -23.50
N GLY A 552 -29.42 -5.31 -22.94
CA GLY A 552 -30.66 -5.13 -23.69
C GLY A 552 -30.54 -4.04 -24.76
N ARG A 553 -30.09 -2.84 -24.38
CA ARG A 553 -29.93 -1.69 -25.30
C ARG A 553 -28.92 -1.96 -26.40
N THR A 554 -27.77 -2.52 -26.06
CA THR A 554 -26.71 -2.81 -27.05
C THR A 554 -27.11 -3.92 -28.03
N SER A 555 -28.01 -4.83 -27.62
CA SER A 555 -28.54 -5.87 -28.48
C SER A 555 -29.67 -5.41 -29.41
N GLU A 556 -30.32 -4.28 -29.13
CA GLU A 556 -31.52 -3.83 -29.87
C GLU A 556 -31.24 -3.49 -31.34
N PRO A 557 -30.15 -2.77 -31.70
CA PRO A 557 -29.81 -2.53 -33.10
C PRO A 557 -29.59 -3.83 -33.88
N ALA A 558 -28.92 -4.81 -33.25
CA ALA A 558 -28.70 -6.12 -33.86
C ALA A 558 -30.02 -6.90 -34.04
N ARG A 559 -30.97 -6.76 -33.11
CA ARG A 559 -32.32 -7.34 -33.25
C ARG A 559 -33.13 -6.65 -34.35
N ARG A 560 -33.10 -5.32 -34.44
CA ARG A 560 -33.75 -4.57 -35.52
C ARG A 560 -33.17 -4.94 -36.89
N MET A 561 -31.85 -5.07 -37.00
CA MET A 561 -31.19 -5.53 -38.23
C MET A 561 -31.59 -6.96 -38.61
N ARG A 562 -31.69 -7.89 -37.65
CA ARG A 562 -32.18 -9.26 -37.92
C ARG A 562 -33.67 -9.29 -38.30
N ALA A 563 -34.48 -8.41 -37.71
CA ALA A 563 -35.89 -8.29 -38.03
C ALA A 563 -36.09 -7.73 -39.45
N THR A 564 -35.35 -6.70 -39.84
CA THR A 564 -35.43 -6.14 -41.21
C THR A 564 -34.86 -7.09 -42.25
N ALA A 565 -33.77 -7.82 -41.95
CA ALA A 565 -33.23 -8.85 -42.85
C ALA A 565 -34.25 -9.96 -43.16
N ARG A 566 -35.03 -10.39 -42.17
CA ARG A 566 -36.09 -11.40 -42.36
C ARG A 566 -37.31 -10.90 -43.13
N VAL A 567 -37.58 -9.60 -43.14
CA VAL A 567 -38.68 -9.01 -43.91
C VAL A 567 -38.29 -8.90 -45.40
N GLY A 568 -37.03 -8.59 -45.71
CA GLY A 568 -36.54 -8.54 -47.09
C GLY A 568 -36.47 -9.89 -47.81
N GLU A 569 -36.37 -10.99 -47.06
CA GLU A 569 -36.28 -12.35 -47.62
C GLU A 569 -37.65 -12.95 -48.01
N ARG A 570 -38.76 -12.32 -47.59
CA ARG A 570 -40.12 -12.78 -47.92
C ARG A 570 -40.72 -12.17 -49.19
N ASP A 571 -40.20 -11.06 -49.68
CA ASP A 571 -40.71 -10.38 -50.89
C ASP A 571 -39.93 -10.75 -52.18
N GLY A 572 -38.96 -11.67 -52.11
CA GLY A 572 -38.20 -12.16 -53.28
C GLY A 572 -38.84 -13.33 -54.06
N GLY A 573 -40.00 -13.82 -53.64
CA GLY A 573 -40.70 -14.95 -54.26
C GLY A 573 -41.55 -14.53 -55.46
N GLY A 574 -40.93 -14.02 -56.53
CA GLY A 574 -41.64 -13.48 -57.69
C GLY A 574 -40.84 -13.51 -59.01
N GLY A 575 -40.35 -14.69 -59.39
CA GLY A 575 -40.21 -15.14 -60.79
C GLY A 575 -39.36 -14.34 -61.78
N ALA A 576 -38.18 -14.87 -62.13
CA ALA A 576 -37.76 -15.05 -63.52
C ALA A 576 -36.65 -16.11 -63.60
N SER A 577 -36.98 -17.19 -64.30
CA SER A 577 -36.12 -18.32 -64.68
C SER A 577 -35.22 -17.98 -65.88
N LEU A 578 -34.23 -18.85 -66.12
CA LEU A 578 -33.19 -18.90 -67.17
C LEU A 578 -31.85 -18.30 -66.69
N GLY A 579 -30.75 -19.02 -66.51
CA GLY A 579 -30.34 -20.38 -66.85
C GLY A 579 -28.82 -20.32 -67.06
N GLY A 580 -28.03 -21.17 -66.39
CA GLY A 580 -26.58 -21.22 -66.60
C GLY A 580 -25.78 -21.77 -65.41
N ASP A 581 -25.41 -23.04 -65.56
CA ASP A 581 -24.39 -23.91 -64.95
C ASP A 581 -23.38 -23.45 -63.85
N PRO A 582 -22.82 -24.44 -63.09
CA PRO A 582 -22.33 -24.23 -61.74
C PRO A 582 -20.80 -24.14 -61.65
N HIS A 583 -20.31 -23.32 -60.72
CA HIS A 583 -18.98 -23.51 -60.14
C HIS A 583 -19.06 -23.58 -58.62
N THR A 584 -18.73 -24.78 -58.15
CA THR A 584 -18.49 -25.20 -56.78
C THR A 584 -17.45 -24.30 -56.09
N ILE A 585 -17.80 -23.74 -54.94
CA ILE A 585 -16.85 -23.24 -53.94
C ILE A 585 -17.24 -23.85 -52.60
N GLU A 586 -16.39 -24.73 -52.08
CA GLU A 586 -16.46 -25.27 -50.73
C GLU A 586 -16.21 -24.14 -49.71
N LEU A 587 -17.14 -23.98 -48.78
CA LEU A 587 -16.92 -23.23 -47.55
C LEU A 587 -16.87 -24.22 -46.39
N VAL A 588 -15.68 -24.29 -45.81
CA VAL A 588 -15.32 -25.05 -44.61
C VAL A 588 -16.00 -24.41 -43.39
N GLU A 589 -16.86 -25.16 -42.72
CA GLU A 589 -17.30 -24.84 -41.35
C GLU A 589 -16.21 -25.29 -40.36
N PRO A 590 -15.95 -24.52 -39.28
CA PRO A 590 -15.01 -24.94 -38.24
C PRO A 590 -15.68 -25.90 -37.25
N GLU A 591 -15.00 -27.02 -36.98
CA GLU A 591 -15.35 -27.98 -35.92
C GLU A 591 -15.43 -27.32 -34.54
N GLU A 592 -16.57 -27.47 -33.87
CA GLU A 592 -16.71 -27.27 -32.42
C GLU A 592 -16.23 -28.53 -31.67
N ASP A 593 -15.09 -28.40 -31.01
CA ASP A 593 -14.50 -29.39 -30.11
C ASP A 593 -15.32 -29.51 -28.81
N LYS A 594 -16.12 -30.58 -28.70
CA LYS A 594 -16.90 -30.93 -27.50
C LYS A 594 -16.11 -31.89 -26.61
N GLY A 595 -15.34 -31.34 -25.68
CA GLY A 595 -14.74 -32.09 -24.58
C GLY A 595 -15.77 -32.55 -23.54
N GLN A 596 -15.98 -33.86 -23.43
CA GLN A 596 -16.70 -34.52 -22.33
C GLN A 596 -15.83 -34.65 -21.07
N PRO A 597 -16.39 -34.56 -19.85
CA PRO A 597 -15.63 -34.68 -18.61
C PRO A 597 -15.47 -36.13 -18.16
N ALA A 598 -14.25 -36.49 -17.76
CA ALA A 598 -13.89 -37.78 -17.18
C ALA A 598 -14.42 -37.93 -15.74
N THR A 599 -15.00 -39.09 -15.50
CA THR A 599 -15.52 -39.60 -14.23
C THR A 599 -14.43 -39.74 -13.17
N GLY A 600 -14.70 -39.22 -11.97
CA GLY A 600 -13.86 -39.33 -10.79
C GLY A 600 -13.81 -40.74 -10.21
N ARG A 601 -12.60 -41.19 -9.87
CA ARG A 601 -12.32 -42.39 -9.08
C ARG A 601 -11.77 -41.96 -7.73
N THR A 602 -12.44 -42.40 -6.68
CA THR A 602 -12.06 -42.29 -5.27
C THR A 602 -10.88 -43.21 -4.95
N ALA A 603 -9.87 -42.69 -4.25
CA ALA A 603 -8.83 -43.50 -3.62
C ALA A 603 -8.40 -42.88 -2.28
N THR A 604 -8.80 -43.59 -1.22
CA THR A 604 -8.12 -43.86 0.05
C THR A 604 -6.93 -42.99 0.49
N VAL A 605 -7.13 -42.38 1.66
CA VAL A 605 -6.13 -41.72 2.52
C VAL A 605 -5.24 -42.77 3.20
N GLY A 606 -3.92 -42.67 3.00
CA GLY A 606 -2.89 -43.37 3.77
C GLY A 606 -1.66 -42.46 3.87
N GLY A 607 -1.32 -42.06 5.10
CA GLY A 607 -0.33 -41.01 5.36
C GLY A 607 1.14 -41.42 5.18
N ARG A 608 2.02 -40.42 5.19
CA ARG A 608 3.37 -40.46 5.78
C ARG A 608 4.03 -39.07 5.76
N ASN A 609 4.74 -38.79 6.85
CA ASN A 609 5.67 -37.69 7.05
C ASN A 609 6.61 -37.48 5.86
N THR A 610 6.87 -36.21 5.54
CA THR A 610 8.02 -35.81 4.71
C THR A 610 8.84 -34.75 5.44
N ASP A 611 10.04 -35.16 5.83
CA ASP A 611 11.19 -34.31 6.13
C ASP A 611 11.44 -33.32 4.99
N VAL A 612 11.63 -32.05 5.36
CA VAL A 612 12.02 -30.98 4.45
C VAL A 612 13.55 -31.02 4.26
N ARG A 613 14.01 -31.58 3.15
CA ARG A 613 15.41 -31.43 2.69
C ARG A 613 15.62 -30.03 2.12
N ALA A 614 16.54 -29.29 2.72
CA ALA A 614 17.08 -28.03 2.21
C ALA A 614 17.73 -28.25 0.82
N GLY A 615 17.35 -27.41 -0.14
CA GLY A 615 17.87 -27.45 -1.51
C GLY A 615 19.33 -26.99 -1.58
N GLN A 616 20.16 -27.78 -2.26
CA GLN A 616 21.53 -27.45 -2.61
C GLN A 616 21.56 -26.37 -3.69
N TRP A 617 22.37 -25.32 -3.49
CA TRP A 617 22.69 -24.28 -4.48
C TRP A 617 24.16 -24.41 -4.92
N TRP A 618 24.38 -24.24 -6.23
CA TRP A 618 25.56 -24.63 -7.03
C TRP A 618 26.84 -23.80 -6.81
N PRO A 619 28.04 -24.33 -7.18
CA PRO A 619 29.33 -23.67 -6.97
C PRO A 619 29.60 -22.53 -7.97
N ALA A 620 30.45 -21.59 -7.55
CA ALA A 620 30.88 -20.41 -8.31
C ALA A 620 31.67 -20.77 -9.59
N PRO A 621 31.65 -19.94 -10.64
CA PRO A 621 32.47 -20.12 -11.84
C PRO A 621 33.97 -19.91 -11.53
N ALA A 622 34.81 -20.81 -12.07
CA ALA A 622 36.26 -20.78 -11.91
C ALA A 622 36.92 -19.62 -12.69
N LEU A 623 37.87 -18.93 -12.05
CA LEU A 623 38.76 -17.94 -12.67
C LEU A 623 40.06 -18.60 -13.16
N PRO A 624 40.79 -17.97 -14.12
CA PRO A 624 42.03 -18.50 -14.69
C PRO A 624 43.18 -18.53 -13.67
N PRO A 625 44.17 -19.42 -13.83
CA PRO A 625 45.20 -19.69 -12.83
C PRO A 625 46.22 -18.55 -12.70
N PRO A 626 46.76 -18.29 -11.49
CA PRO A 626 47.90 -17.39 -11.30
C PRO A 626 49.22 -18.07 -11.74
N GLY A 627 50.15 -17.26 -12.25
CA GLY A 627 51.52 -17.68 -12.58
C GLY A 627 52.36 -18.06 -11.34
N PRO A 628 53.52 -18.69 -11.52
CA PRO A 628 54.20 -19.39 -10.44
C PRO A 628 54.93 -18.41 -9.52
N LEU A 629 54.75 -18.56 -8.20
CA LEU A 629 55.61 -17.96 -7.19
C LEU A 629 56.22 -19.02 -6.28
N VAL A 630 57.45 -18.69 -5.88
CA VAL A 630 58.50 -19.52 -5.28
C VAL A 630 58.21 -19.80 -3.80
N ASN A 631 58.39 -21.06 -3.39
CA ASN A 631 58.26 -21.50 -1.99
C ASN A 631 59.44 -21.01 -1.14
N VAL A 632 59.14 -20.32 -0.04
CA VAL A 632 60.07 -20.12 1.08
C VAL A 632 59.49 -20.87 2.29
N VAL A 633 60.22 -21.90 2.73
CA VAL A 633 59.89 -22.72 3.91
C VAL A 633 60.45 -22.05 5.15
N VAL A 634 59.60 -21.73 6.13
CA VAL A 634 60.02 -21.39 7.50
C VAL A 634 59.37 -22.35 8.47
N ARG A 635 60.19 -23.19 9.11
CA ARG A 635 59.84 -24.05 10.24
C ARG A 635 59.68 -23.20 11.51
N ARG A 636 58.67 -23.51 12.34
CA ARG A 636 58.72 -23.22 13.78
C ARG A 636 58.25 -24.42 14.61
N SER A 637 59.00 -24.64 15.68
CA SER A 637 58.86 -25.66 16.73
C SER A 637 57.91 -25.15 17.83
N PRO A 638 57.23 -26.04 18.58
CA PRO A 638 56.35 -25.67 19.69
C PRO A 638 57.07 -25.78 21.05
N ASP A 639 56.64 -24.94 22.00
CA ASP A 639 56.76 -25.02 23.48
C ASP A 639 56.24 -23.67 24.01
N SER A 640 55.53 -23.47 25.12
CA SER A 640 54.99 -24.27 26.23
C SER A 640 54.20 -23.29 27.16
N TRP A 641 53.57 -23.79 28.24
CA TRP A 641 52.95 -23.08 29.41
C TRP A 641 51.54 -22.49 29.20
N GLY A 642 50.56 -22.65 30.09
CA GLY A 642 50.51 -23.26 31.41
C GLY A 642 49.06 -23.17 31.96
N SER A 643 48.69 -24.15 32.77
CA SER A 643 47.40 -24.29 33.46
C SER A 643 47.35 -23.49 34.77
N ASP A 644 46.13 -23.37 35.30
CA ASP A 644 45.68 -22.97 36.66
C ASP A 644 44.78 -21.72 36.58
N GLY A 645 43.60 -21.58 37.19
CA GLY A 645 42.84 -22.35 38.19
C GLY A 645 41.86 -21.36 38.88
N TYR A 646 40.83 -21.89 39.57
CA TYR A 646 39.82 -21.19 40.41
C TYR A 646 38.74 -20.36 39.67
N ALA A 647 37.50 -20.22 40.14
CA ALA A 647 36.65 -20.90 41.12
C ALA A 647 35.23 -20.34 40.92
N SER A 648 34.22 -21.16 41.18
CA SER A 648 32.81 -20.79 41.16
C SER A 648 32.40 -20.14 42.48
N GLU A 649 31.84 -18.93 42.44
CA GLU A 649 31.06 -18.36 43.53
C GLU A 649 29.65 -18.00 43.07
N HIS A 650 28.68 -18.60 43.75
CA HIS A 650 27.27 -18.27 43.76
C HIS A 650 27.06 -17.10 44.74
N GLU A 651 26.45 -16.00 44.30
CA GLU A 651 25.82 -15.05 45.22
C GLU A 651 24.38 -14.71 44.82
N HIS A 652 23.48 -15.01 45.77
CA HIS A 652 22.12 -14.55 45.83
C HIS A 652 22.08 -13.10 46.31
N ILE A 653 21.41 -12.20 45.58
CA ILE A 653 21.11 -10.84 46.06
C ILE A 653 19.60 -10.67 46.29
N TYR A 654 19.28 -10.29 47.52
CA TYR A 654 17.95 -9.95 48.05
C TYR A 654 17.40 -8.64 47.47
N ARG A 655 16.09 -8.61 47.24
CA ARG A 655 15.28 -7.41 46.94
C ARG A 655 14.91 -6.68 48.24
N ILE A 656 15.08 -5.35 48.26
CA ILE A 656 14.44 -4.42 49.22
C ILE A 656 13.72 -3.32 48.40
N PRO A 657 12.47 -2.96 48.72
CA PRO A 657 11.75 -1.88 48.04
C PRO A 657 11.90 -0.54 48.77
N THR A 658 12.18 0.54 48.05
CA THR A 658 12.17 1.92 48.56
C THR A 658 10.93 2.67 48.06
N ARG A 659 10.15 3.19 49.03
CA ARG A 659 9.10 4.21 48.86
C ARG A 659 9.75 5.60 48.78
N PRO A 660 9.22 6.55 47.98
CA PRO A 660 9.61 7.96 48.07
C PRO A 660 8.74 8.71 49.10
N PRO A 661 9.29 9.71 49.82
CA PRO A 661 8.52 10.55 50.72
C PRO A 661 7.91 11.76 50.00
N SER A 662 6.71 12.11 50.48
CA SER A 662 5.94 13.32 50.20
C SER A 662 6.67 14.58 50.67
N ALA A 663 6.81 15.57 49.79
CA ALA A 663 7.20 16.93 50.15
C ALA A 663 5.95 17.81 50.24
N GLY A 664 5.75 18.41 51.42
CA GLY A 664 4.79 19.47 51.66
C GLY A 664 5.44 20.85 51.69
N SER A 665 4.69 21.83 51.17
CA SER A 665 4.36 23.13 51.80
C SER A 665 5.45 24.11 52.32
N SER A 666 5.26 25.37 51.89
CA SER A 666 5.78 26.67 52.38
C SER A 666 7.24 26.96 51.97
N ARG A 667 7.56 28.06 51.30
CA ARG A 667 7.19 29.46 51.50
C ARG A 667 7.23 30.26 50.20
#